data_AF-A0A5M3MQR1-F1
#
_entry.id   AF-A0A5M3MQR1-F1
#
_cell.length_a   1.000
_cell.length_b   1.000
_cell.length_c   1.000
_cell.angle_alpha   90.00
_cell.angle_beta   90.00
_cell.angle_gamma   90.00
#
_symmetry.space_group_name_H-M   'P 1'
#
loop_
_entity.id
_entity.type
_entity.pdbx_description
1 polymer ?
#
loop_
_entity_poly.entity_id
_entity_poly.type
_entity_poly.pdbx_seq_one_letter_code
_entity_poly.pdbx_strand_id
1 'polypeptide(L)'
;MAPYIITNQAYCKIFFHAAKHPHLPVNGVLLGRTTSDNVIIEDTIPLLHHWTSLSPMMEIGLDLAAGHAQAHGMSVVGYYQASERLEDSALAPVGEKVAEKIRETFKDAVAFVIDGEKIGSGDPALIPYLPQSSSHSWKPYTAQAAFSSGSPFTLQNSDAPSRAISLVRDKNAHLDFGDFDDHLEDMQSSSLSSTSRSLFVEVPYYHAPMSSAIYQGTFVHCRRLGELEILKNHVICVNEQGYISDVLLGSSAEASRLVQNSDATITKLEDGAFFVPTFCDLHLHAPQFLYQGTGLHLPLMKWLDEYAFKSEEQLDNDSLLAERVYNKLAHRLLESGTGAVSLFGTLNIKTNLILAKVMQHAGLRAFVGKLSMDMSSRPTYKEDSALASLSSVEEFIQQTRDFLSQYPPHLRLVEPIITPRFVPTCSNDLLHSLGDLAQSQSVRVQSHLAEAREEVEWVKSERQLDDIVVFEQSNLLSSQTIQAHCTFLHGTELEKMATYGSSVAHCPLSNCYFSEKPFPLREALSRGVKVGLGTDIAGGYSVDIMNSMRQAVSVSRMREGLRTVEAEIGGVSQHQGHQPLSINWKEALYLATRGGALAMDLPKIGSFEVGQAFDAQSISVYTADGTGVGAIDIFDNPGGITEELVEKWWCMGDGRNRLSVWVQGKRVR
;
A
#
# COMPACT_ATOMS: atom_id res chain seq x y z
N MET A 1 44.57 -5.25 10.99
CA MET A 1 43.17 -5.06 11.41
C MET A 1 42.53 -4.13 10.40
N ALA A 2 41.51 -4.62 9.70
CA ALA A 2 40.72 -3.80 8.79
C ALA A 2 39.95 -2.72 9.59
N PRO A 3 39.78 -1.50 9.05
CA PRO A 3 38.84 -0.53 9.62
C PRO A 3 37.40 -1.05 9.54
N TYR A 4 36.60 -0.69 10.53
CA TYR A 4 35.21 -1.08 10.69
C TYR A 4 34.28 0.12 10.52
N ILE A 5 33.28 -0.03 9.66
CA ILE A 5 32.20 0.93 9.48
C ILE A 5 30.92 0.30 10.01
N ILE A 6 30.30 0.92 11.01
CA ILE A 6 29.03 0.46 11.58
C ILE A 6 27.90 1.23 10.92
N THR A 7 26.96 0.53 10.28
CA THR A 7 25.78 1.17 9.69
C THR A 7 24.85 1.70 10.79
N ASN A 8 24.00 2.64 10.40
CA ASN A 8 23.02 3.21 11.32
C ASN A 8 22.04 2.14 11.85
N GLN A 9 21.67 1.18 11.00
CA GLN A 9 20.83 0.04 11.36
C GLN A 9 21.49 -0.84 12.41
N ALA A 10 22.73 -1.27 12.17
CA ALA A 10 23.47 -2.10 13.11
C ALA A 10 23.61 -1.41 14.47
N TYR A 11 23.96 -0.12 14.48
CA TYR A 11 24.07 0.66 15.71
C TYR A 11 22.73 0.75 16.46
N CYS A 12 21.64 1.08 15.77
CA CYS A 12 20.32 1.21 16.40
C CYS A 12 19.83 -0.12 16.99
N LYS A 13 20.04 -1.25 16.31
CA LYS A 13 19.66 -2.57 16.83
C LYS A 13 20.39 -2.91 18.13
N ILE A 14 21.71 -2.70 18.18
CA ILE A 14 22.51 -2.89 19.40
C ILE A 14 21.97 -2.01 20.54
N PHE A 15 21.68 -0.74 20.23
CA PHE A 15 21.17 0.22 21.20
C PHE A 15 19.76 -0.15 21.71
N PHE A 16 18.84 -0.53 20.82
CA PHE A 16 17.48 -0.94 21.19
C PHE A 16 17.47 -2.20 22.03
N HIS A 17 18.34 -3.16 21.73
CA HIS A 17 18.48 -4.37 22.54
C HIS A 17 18.83 -4.02 24.00
N ALA A 18 19.84 -3.18 24.20
CA ALA A 18 20.23 -2.74 25.54
C ALA A 18 19.16 -1.85 26.21
N ALA A 19 18.50 -0.97 25.46
CA ALA A 19 17.47 -0.09 25.97
C ALA A 19 16.19 -0.84 26.39
N LYS A 20 15.88 -1.96 25.72
CA LYS A 20 14.75 -2.83 26.07
C LYS A 20 14.96 -3.58 27.38
N HIS A 21 16.20 -4.00 27.65
CA HIS A 21 16.56 -4.74 28.85
C HIS A 21 17.62 -3.99 29.68
N PRO A 22 17.30 -2.81 30.25
CA PRO A 22 18.29 -1.94 30.92
C PRO A 22 18.82 -2.50 32.25
N HIS A 23 18.28 -3.63 32.71
CA HIS A 23 18.62 -4.29 33.98
C HIS A 23 19.11 -5.73 33.79
N LEU A 24 19.39 -6.15 32.55
CA LEU A 24 19.85 -7.50 32.24
C LEU A 24 21.07 -7.43 31.32
N PRO A 25 21.99 -8.40 31.40
CA PRO A 25 22.99 -8.56 30.36
C PRO A 25 22.32 -8.99 29.05
N VAL A 26 22.71 -8.38 27.94
CA VAL A 26 22.23 -8.76 26.60
C VAL A 26 23.41 -9.08 25.69
N ASN A 27 23.20 -9.92 24.68
CA ASN A 27 24.22 -10.17 23.66
C ASN A 27 23.66 -10.47 22.27
N GLY A 28 24.54 -10.40 21.28
CA GLY A 28 24.21 -10.81 19.92
C GLY A 28 25.42 -10.83 19.00
N VAL A 29 25.16 -11.02 17.71
CA VAL A 29 26.19 -11.08 16.67
C VAL A 29 26.05 -10.00 15.63
N LEU A 30 27.19 -9.63 15.06
CA LEU A 30 27.33 -8.59 14.04
C LEU A 30 27.39 -9.26 12.67
N LEU A 31 26.57 -8.79 11.74
CA LEU A 31 26.56 -9.23 10.36
C LEU A 31 27.18 -8.18 9.45
N GLY A 32 28.05 -8.60 8.54
CA GLY A 32 28.73 -7.65 7.69
C GLY A 32 29.34 -8.24 6.44
N ARG A 33 29.89 -7.35 5.61
CA ARG A 33 30.63 -7.67 4.40
C ARG A 33 32.03 -7.09 4.45
N THR A 34 32.98 -7.82 3.87
CA THR A 34 34.35 -7.34 3.70
C THR A 34 34.51 -6.74 2.32
N THR A 35 34.95 -5.49 2.25
CA THR A 35 35.39 -4.83 1.02
C THR A 35 36.90 -4.95 0.86
N SER A 36 37.49 -4.41 -0.21
CA SER A 36 38.94 -4.41 -0.41
C SER A 36 39.71 -3.79 0.76
N ASP A 37 39.10 -2.83 1.45
CA ASP A 37 39.79 -1.96 2.40
C ASP A 37 39.18 -1.97 3.81
N ASN A 38 37.89 -2.34 3.98
CA ASN A 38 37.18 -2.20 5.25
C ASN A 38 36.19 -3.36 5.50
N VAL A 39 35.75 -3.52 6.75
CA VAL A 39 34.61 -4.37 7.14
C VAL A 39 33.42 -3.47 7.42
N ILE A 40 32.31 -3.68 6.71
CA ILE A 40 31.07 -2.94 6.91
C ILE A 40 30.13 -3.84 7.70
N ILE A 41 29.81 -3.43 8.94
CA ILE A 41 28.81 -4.10 9.78
C ILE A 41 27.46 -3.54 9.36
N GLU A 42 26.75 -4.28 8.51
CA GLU A 42 25.50 -3.88 7.89
C GLU A 42 24.30 -4.11 8.81
N ASP A 43 24.34 -5.16 9.63
CA ASP A 43 23.22 -5.53 10.50
C ASP A 43 23.68 -6.22 11.79
N THR A 44 22.75 -6.45 12.72
CA THR A 44 22.98 -7.29 13.91
C THR A 44 21.80 -8.20 14.19
N ILE A 45 22.10 -9.36 14.78
CA ILE A 45 21.11 -10.30 15.30
C ILE A 45 21.24 -10.32 16.83
N PRO A 46 20.25 -9.75 17.56
CA PRO A 46 20.09 -9.96 19.00
C PRO A 46 19.88 -11.43 19.31
N LEU A 47 20.65 -11.97 20.25
CA LEU A 47 20.53 -13.35 20.67
C LEU A 47 19.79 -13.42 22.01
N LEU A 48 20.45 -13.19 23.14
CA LEU A 48 19.88 -13.57 24.44
C LEU A 48 19.89 -12.44 25.47
N HIS A 49 18.88 -12.43 26.34
CA HIS A 49 18.78 -11.62 27.56
C HIS A 49 18.48 -12.43 28.84
N HIS A 50 18.05 -13.70 28.72
CA HIS A 50 17.81 -14.60 29.86
C HIS A 50 18.97 -15.57 30.12
N TRP A 51 19.60 -16.11 29.06
CA TRP A 51 20.65 -17.14 29.18
C TRP A 51 21.96 -16.74 28.52
N THR A 52 22.58 -15.66 28.99
CA THR A 52 23.84 -15.13 28.42
C THR A 52 25.08 -16.00 28.66
N SER A 53 24.95 -17.13 29.36
CA SER A 53 25.97 -18.18 29.45
C SER A 53 25.98 -19.10 28.22
N LEU A 54 27.12 -19.74 27.92
CA LEU A 54 27.20 -20.80 26.90
C LEU A 54 26.15 -21.88 27.16
N SER A 55 25.11 -21.90 26.32
CA SER A 55 23.97 -22.82 26.37
C SER A 55 23.73 -23.41 24.98
N PRO A 56 23.06 -24.56 24.87
CA PRO A 56 22.63 -25.09 23.58
C PRO A 56 21.82 -24.09 22.75
N MET A 57 21.09 -23.18 23.42
CA MET A 57 20.31 -22.13 22.77
C MET A 57 21.20 -21.10 22.07
N MET A 58 22.36 -20.77 22.66
CA MET A 58 23.37 -19.91 22.02
C MET A 58 23.92 -20.54 20.74
N GLU A 59 24.21 -21.84 20.75
CA GLU A 59 24.71 -22.54 19.56
C GLU A 59 23.69 -22.52 18.42
N ILE A 60 22.42 -22.80 18.74
CA ILE A 60 21.32 -22.73 17.76
C ILE A 60 21.15 -21.29 17.24
N GLY A 61 21.17 -20.29 18.12
CA GLY A 61 21.06 -18.89 17.73
C GLY A 61 22.19 -18.44 16.80
N LEU A 62 23.42 -18.88 17.08
CA LEU A 62 24.58 -18.61 16.22
C LEU A 62 24.47 -19.30 14.85
N ASP A 63 24.01 -20.55 14.80
CA ASP A 63 23.81 -21.29 13.55
C ASP A 63 22.72 -20.63 12.68
N LEU A 64 21.61 -20.20 13.29
CA LEU A 64 20.55 -19.46 12.59
C LEU A 64 21.04 -18.12 12.07
N ALA A 65 21.82 -17.39 12.89
CA ALA A 65 22.41 -16.12 12.48
C ALA A 65 23.38 -16.29 11.32
N ALA A 66 24.19 -17.34 11.33
CA ALA A 66 25.10 -17.68 10.23
C ALA A 66 24.34 -18.03 8.94
N GLY A 67 23.28 -18.85 9.04
CA GLY A 67 22.43 -19.19 7.90
C GLY A 67 21.73 -17.96 7.30
N HIS A 68 21.22 -17.06 8.16
CA HIS A 68 20.63 -15.79 7.72
C HIS A 68 21.65 -14.90 7.02
N ALA A 69 22.85 -14.76 7.60
CA ALA A 69 23.92 -13.98 7.00
C ALA A 69 24.26 -14.50 5.60
N GLN A 70 24.42 -15.81 5.45
CA GLN A 70 24.72 -16.44 4.16
C GLN A 70 23.62 -16.21 3.12
N ALA A 71 22.35 -16.33 3.50
CA ALA A 71 21.21 -16.09 2.60
C ALA A 71 21.17 -14.65 2.05
N HIS A 72 21.75 -13.70 2.77
CA HIS A 72 21.81 -12.27 2.39
C HIS A 72 23.21 -11.84 1.88
N GLY A 73 24.10 -12.80 1.58
CA GLY A 73 25.45 -12.52 1.10
C GLY A 73 26.31 -11.75 2.11
N MET A 74 26.10 -12.00 3.40
CA MET A 74 26.86 -11.46 4.53
C MET A 74 27.57 -12.59 5.28
N SER A 75 28.40 -12.22 6.26
CA SER A 75 29.06 -13.13 7.19
C SER A 75 28.86 -12.65 8.62
N VAL A 76 28.97 -13.55 9.60
CA VAL A 76 29.09 -13.16 11.00
C VAL A 76 30.51 -12.61 11.20
N VAL A 77 30.62 -11.31 11.46
CA VAL A 77 31.90 -10.58 11.52
C VAL A 77 32.30 -10.19 12.95
N GLY A 78 31.44 -10.42 13.94
CA GLY A 78 31.75 -10.10 15.32
C GLY A 78 30.62 -10.35 16.31
N TYR A 79 30.86 -9.92 17.55
CA TYR A 79 29.99 -10.11 18.71
C TYR A 79 29.69 -8.77 19.39
N TYR A 80 28.55 -8.65 20.08
CA TYR A 80 28.32 -7.54 20.99
C TYR A 80 27.67 -7.99 22.30
N GLN A 81 27.89 -7.24 23.37
CA GLN A 81 27.21 -7.42 24.65
C GLN A 81 26.96 -6.10 25.39
N ALA A 82 25.93 -6.09 26.24
CA ALA A 82 25.74 -5.12 27.30
C ALA A 82 25.81 -5.84 28.66
N SER A 83 26.35 -5.14 29.66
CA SER A 83 26.45 -5.64 31.03
C SER A 83 25.21 -5.28 31.84
N GLU A 84 24.94 -6.03 32.90
CA GLU A 84 23.84 -5.75 33.83
C GLU A 84 24.01 -4.40 34.56
N ARG A 85 25.27 -4.01 34.82
CA ARG A 85 25.62 -2.75 35.49
C ARG A 85 26.21 -1.77 34.48
N LEU A 86 25.74 -0.53 34.51
CA LEU A 86 26.18 0.53 33.58
C LEU A 86 27.69 0.82 33.64
N GLU A 87 28.28 0.67 34.82
CA GLU A 87 29.71 0.87 35.10
C GLU A 87 30.60 -0.28 34.60
N ASP A 88 30.02 -1.43 34.25
CA ASP A 88 30.77 -2.60 33.80
C ASP A 88 30.95 -2.59 32.28
N SER A 89 32.15 -2.23 31.85
CA SER A 89 32.57 -2.19 30.45
C SER A 89 33.45 -3.37 30.04
N ALA A 90 33.60 -4.40 30.88
CA ALA A 90 34.45 -5.55 30.57
C ALA A 90 33.75 -6.55 29.64
N LEU A 91 34.49 -7.08 28.65
CA LEU A 91 34.01 -8.21 27.85
C LEU A 91 33.95 -9.46 28.74
N ALA A 92 32.79 -10.11 28.82
CA ALA A 92 32.60 -11.23 29.72
C ALA A 92 33.36 -12.48 29.21
N PRO A 93 33.79 -13.42 30.07
CA PRO A 93 34.49 -14.64 29.64
C PRO A 93 33.71 -15.50 28.63
N VAL A 94 32.38 -15.41 28.64
CA VAL A 94 31.52 -16.06 27.64
C VAL A 94 31.61 -15.33 26.30
N GLY A 95 31.54 -13.99 26.32
CA GLY A 95 31.74 -13.15 25.13
C GLY A 95 33.11 -13.36 24.49
N GLU A 96 34.17 -13.50 25.29
CA GLU A 96 35.51 -13.85 24.77
C GLU A 96 35.50 -15.18 24.01
N LYS A 97 34.83 -16.21 24.54
CA LYS A 97 34.73 -17.53 23.89
C LYS A 97 33.93 -17.48 22.59
N VAL A 98 32.83 -16.74 22.56
CA VAL A 98 32.00 -16.58 21.36
C VAL A 98 32.75 -15.79 20.29
N ALA A 99 33.37 -14.67 20.66
CA ALA A 99 34.19 -13.88 19.76
C ALA A 99 35.38 -14.68 19.20
N GLU A 100 36.01 -15.51 20.05
CA GLU A 100 37.08 -16.43 19.64
C GLU A 100 36.56 -17.48 18.64
N LYS A 101 35.35 -18.01 18.85
CA LYS A 101 34.73 -18.96 17.92
C LYS A 101 34.43 -18.32 16.56
N ILE A 102 33.90 -17.09 16.56
CA ILE A 102 33.67 -16.31 15.33
C ILE A 102 35.00 -16.09 14.59
N ARG A 103 36.10 -15.85 15.33
CA ARG A 103 37.44 -15.65 14.76
C ARG A 103 37.97 -16.85 13.97
N GLU A 104 37.54 -18.06 14.31
CA GLU A 104 37.91 -19.27 13.54
C GLU A 104 37.37 -19.21 12.10
N THR A 105 36.22 -18.56 11.89
CA THR A 105 35.58 -18.40 10.58
C THR A 105 35.90 -17.03 9.94
N PHE A 106 36.05 -15.99 10.75
CA PHE A 106 36.33 -14.62 10.31
C PHE A 106 37.53 -14.03 11.05
N LYS A 107 38.72 -14.08 10.43
CA LYS A 107 40.00 -13.77 11.09
C LYS A 107 40.09 -12.39 11.73
N ASP A 108 39.42 -11.39 11.18
CA ASP A 108 39.47 -10.01 11.65
C ASP A 108 38.43 -9.71 12.76
N ALA A 109 37.70 -10.70 13.26
CA ALA A 109 36.56 -10.54 14.17
C ALA A 109 36.76 -9.49 15.29
N VAL A 110 35.68 -8.75 15.56
CA VAL A 110 35.61 -7.72 16.60
C VAL A 110 34.54 -8.06 17.63
N ALA A 111 34.75 -7.67 18.89
CA ALA A 111 33.70 -7.64 19.90
C ALA A 111 33.38 -6.18 20.30
N PHE A 112 32.12 -5.84 20.53
CA PHE A 112 31.72 -4.56 21.11
C PHE A 112 31.09 -4.75 22.48
N VAL A 113 31.58 -4.02 23.48
CA VAL A 113 30.90 -3.89 24.77
C VAL A 113 30.20 -2.54 24.80
N ILE A 114 28.92 -2.53 25.16
CA ILE A 114 28.15 -1.30 25.25
C ILE A 114 28.58 -0.53 26.51
N ASP A 115 28.92 0.74 26.33
CA ASP A 115 29.27 1.68 27.40
C ASP A 115 27.97 2.23 28.02
N GLY A 116 27.55 1.62 29.13
CA GLY A 116 26.29 1.98 29.81
C GLY A 116 26.23 3.43 30.26
N GLU A 117 27.37 4.05 30.59
CA GLU A 117 27.43 5.46 31.02
C GLU A 117 27.20 6.44 29.85
N LYS A 118 27.45 6.00 28.60
CA LYS A 118 27.21 6.80 27.39
C LYS A 118 25.86 6.54 26.75
N ILE A 119 25.12 5.52 27.19
CA ILE A 119 23.74 5.32 26.75
C ILE A 119 22.94 6.56 27.16
N GLY A 120 22.43 7.30 26.17
CA GLY A 120 21.67 8.52 26.41
C GLY A 120 22.47 9.83 26.37
N SER A 121 23.80 9.80 26.22
CA SER A 121 24.61 11.04 26.16
C SER A 121 24.56 11.75 24.80
N GLY A 122 24.21 11.01 23.74
CA GLY A 122 24.32 11.47 22.36
C GLY A 122 25.68 11.13 21.69
N ASP A 123 26.59 10.51 22.44
CA ASP A 123 27.88 10.00 21.94
C ASP A 123 27.83 8.51 21.60
N PRO A 124 28.76 8.00 20.79
CA PRO A 124 28.88 6.56 20.53
C PRO A 124 29.14 5.77 21.81
N ALA A 125 28.23 4.84 22.13
CA ALA A 125 28.23 4.05 23.35
C ALA A 125 28.80 2.63 23.14
N LEU A 126 29.80 2.47 22.26
CA LEU A 126 30.41 1.17 21.97
C LEU A 126 31.92 1.20 22.28
N ILE A 127 32.41 0.14 22.92
CA ILE A 127 33.81 -0.07 23.24
C ILE A 127 34.31 -1.25 22.40
N PRO A 128 35.18 -1.04 21.40
CA PRO A 128 35.72 -2.13 20.60
C PRO A 128 36.73 -2.94 21.41
N TYR A 129 36.62 -4.26 21.33
CA TYR A 129 37.54 -5.25 21.87
C TYR A 129 38.20 -6.01 20.72
N LEU A 130 39.51 -6.17 20.82
CA LEU A 130 40.34 -6.81 19.81
C LEU A 130 41.12 -8.00 20.38
N PRO A 131 41.34 -9.05 19.58
CA PRO A 131 42.11 -10.20 20.00
C PRO A 131 43.59 -9.84 20.16
N GLN A 132 44.25 -10.42 21.16
CA GLN A 132 45.70 -10.29 21.33
C GLN A 132 46.45 -11.34 20.50
N SER A 133 47.54 -10.94 19.84
CA SER A 133 48.29 -11.83 18.92
C SER A 133 48.95 -13.05 19.59
N SER A 134 49.04 -13.08 20.92
CA SER A 134 49.76 -14.10 21.69
C SER A 134 48.91 -14.85 22.73
N SER A 135 47.60 -14.59 22.80
CA SER A 135 46.67 -15.22 23.75
C SER A 135 45.24 -15.25 23.22
N HIS A 136 44.39 -16.15 23.75
CA HIS A 136 42.94 -16.14 23.51
C HIS A 136 42.20 -15.01 24.26
N SER A 137 42.93 -13.98 24.73
CA SER A 137 42.37 -12.88 25.51
C SER A 137 42.02 -11.71 24.61
N TRP A 138 40.93 -11.02 24.93
CA TRP A 138 40.49 -9.82 24.20
C TRP A 138 40.75 -8.57 25.05
N LYS A 139 41.17 -7.47 24.43
CA LYS A 139 41.43 -6.20 25.13
C LYS A 139 40.70 -5.04 24.46
N PRO A 140 40.26 -4.04 25.25
CA PRO A 140 39.66 -2.85 24.68
C PRO A 140 40.68 -2.12 23.80
N TYR A 141 40.21 -1.54 22.70
CA TYR A 141 41.01 -0.68 21.84
C TYR A 141 41.30 0.65 22.54
N THR A 142 42.58 0.90 22.84
CA THR A 142 43.02 2.09 23.58
C THR A 142 44.00 2.97 22.80
N ALA A 143 44.30 2.66 21.55
CA ALA A 143 45.30 3.42 20.77
C ALA A 143 44.81 4.84 20.42
N GLN A 144 43.50 5.00 20.21
CA GLN A 144 42.80 6.27 20.02
C GLN A 144 41.36 6.13 20.54
N ALA A 145 40.68 7.24 20.85
CA ALA A 145 39.25 7.22 21.11
C ALA A 145 38.49 6.61 19.91
N ALA A 146 37.74 5.53 20.15
CA ALA A 146 36.89 4.91 19.14
C ALA A 146 35.86 5.93 18.61
N PHE A 147 35.50 5.83 17.32
CA PHE A 147 34.52 6.71 16.67
C PHE A 147 34.91 8.19 16.59
N SER A 148 36.17 8.52 16.90
CA SER A 148 36.75 9.83 16.62
C SER A 148 37.39 9.90 15.23
N SER A 149 37.68 11.11 14.74
CA SER A 149 38.34 11.30 13.44
C SER A 149 39.69 10.58 13.38
N GLY A 150 39.88 9.73 12.37
CA GLY A 150 41.08 8.90 12.20
C GLY A 150 41.06 7.56 12.95
N SER A 151 40.02 7.27 13.74
CA SER A 151 39.82 5.97 14.37
C SER A 151 39.55 4.89 13.30
N PRO A 152 40.05 3.64 13.48
CA PRO A 152 39.68 2.53 12.63
C PRO A 152 38.23 2.07 12.85
N PHE A 153 37.52 2.61 13.84
CA PHE A 153 36.10 2.36 14.05
C PHE A 153 35.32 3.63 13.76
N THR A 154 34.45 3.58 12.75
CA THR A 154 33.63 4.72 12.35
C THR A 154 32.15 4.34 12.31
N LEU A 155 31.30 5.31 12.62
CA LEU A 155 29.88 5.22 12.32
C LEU A 155 29.65 5.72 10.90
N GLN A 156 28.81 5.05 10.13
CA GLN A 156 28.37 5.53 8.82
C GLN A 156 27.77 6.94 8.90
N ASN A 157 27.08 7.21 10.02
CA ASN A 157 26.40 8.45 10.32
C ASN A 157 26.79 8.91 11.74
N SER A 158 27.32 10.13 11.86
CA SER A 158 27.74 10.68 13.17
C SER A 158 26.57 10.98 14.10
N ASP A 159 25.35 11.15 13.58
CA ASP A 159 24.13 11.38 14.34
C ASP A 159 23.45 10.10 14.86
N ALA A 160 23.96 8.91 14.51
CA ALA A 160 23.39 7.62 14.90
C ALA A 160 23.07 7.50 16.41
N PRO A 161 23.93 7.94 17.36
CA PRO A 161 23.62 7.84 18.78
C PRO A 161 22.47 8.77 19.20
N SER A 162 22.49 10.02 18.75
CA SER A 162 21.41 10.98 19.02
C SER A 162 20.07 10.54 18.43
N ARG A 163 20.11 9.91 17.26
CA ARG A 163 18.93 9.34 16.59
C ARG A 163 18.37 8.13 17.34
N ALA A 164 19.22 7.20 17.77
CA ALA A 164 18.79 6.04 18.56
C ALA A 164 18.08 6.49 19.86
N ILE A 165 18.61 7.52 20.52
CA ILE A 165 17.98 8.13 21.72
C ILE A 165 16.60 8.70 21.38
N SER A 166 16.48 9.48 20.30
CA SER A 166 15.18 10.02 19.88
C SER A 166 14.18 8.92 19.55
N LEU A 167 14.59 7.83 18.90
CA LEU A 167 13.70 6.71 18.59
C LEU A 167 13.21 5.98 19.85
N VAL A 168 14.08 5.81 20.84
CA VAL A 168 13.70 5.25 22.15
C VAL A 168 12.76 6.19 22.88
N ARG A 169 13.10 7.47 22.98
CA ARG A 169 12.36 8.47 23.77
C ARG A 169 11.02 8.86 23.15
N ASP A 170 11.00 9.12 21.85
CA ASP A 170 9.88 9.76 21.17
C ASP A 170 8.92 8.73 20.56
N LYS A 171 9.42 7.53 20.22
CA LYS A 171 8.64 6.48 19.53
C LYS A 171 8.55 5.15 20.29
N ASN A 172 9.21 5.01 21.44
CA ASN A 172 9.33 3.73 22.16
C ASN A 172 9.80 2.56 21.28
N ALA A 173 10.62 2.84 20.26
CA ALA A 173 10.97 1.86 19.21
C ALA A 173 11.68 0.59 19.73
N HIS A 174 12.27 0.67 20.92
CA HIS A 174 12.89 -0.47 21.60
C HIS A 174 11.87 -1.52 22.08
N LEU A 175 10.60 -1.17 22.29
CA LEU A 175 9.56 -2.10 22.73
C LEU A 175 9.06 -3.02 21.60
N ASP A 176 9.15 -2.54 20.36
CA ASP A 176 8.78 -3.29 19.15
C ASP A 176 9.91 -4.20 18.65
N PHE A 177 11.09 -4.10 19.28
CA PHE A 177 12.26 -4.89 18.97
C PHE A 177 12.28 -6.16 19.83
N GLY A 178 12.70 -7.30 19.26
CA GLY A 178 12.79 -8.57 19.97
C GLY A 178 14.09 -9.30 19.70
N ASP A 179 14.51 -10.14 20.65
CA ASP A 179 15.67 -11.03 20.51
C ASP A 179 15.25 -12.51 20.38
N PHE A 180 16.22 -13.42 20.45
CA PHE A 180 15.97 -14.84 20.32
C PHE A 180 15.17 -15.42 21.49
N ASP A 181 15.36 -14.90 22.71
CA ASP A 181 14.58 -15.31 23.88
C ASP A 181 13.10 -14.90 23.71
N ASP A 182 12.83 -13.66 23.29
CA ASP A 182 11.45 -13.19 23.02
C ASP A 182 10.72 -14.08 21.99
N HIS A 183 11.41 -14.48 20.92
CA HIS A 183 10.81 -15.30 19.86
C HIS A 183 10.43 -16.71 20.34
N LEU A 184 11.22 -17.29 21.24
CA LEU A 184 10.93 -18.61 21.81
C LEU A 184 9.72 -18.57 22.74
N GLU A 185 9.54 -17.48 23.49
CA GLU A 185 8.38 -17.27 24.37
C GLU A 185 7.09 -17.04 23.58
N ASP A 186 7.16 -16.31 22.46
CA ASP A 186 6.03 -16.12 21.55
C ASP A 186 5.57 -17.43 20.89
N MET A 187 6.51 -18.30 20.49
CA MET A 187 6.19 -19.62 19.93
C MET A 187 5.45 -20.52 20.94
N GLN A 188 5.77 -20.42 22.23
CA GLN A 188 5.10 -21.19 23.29
C GLN A 188 3.73 -20.62 23.69
N SER A 189 3.49 -19.32 23.50
CA SER A 189 2.24 -18.63 23.86
C SER A 189 1.22 -18.51 22.71
N SER A 190 1.60 -18.91 21.49
CA SER A 190 0.80 -18.81 20.27
C SER A 190 -0.42 -19.76 20.21
N SER A 191 -1.43 -19.48 21.02
CA SER A 191 -2.81 -19.96 20.77
C SER A 191 -3.85 -18.85 20.58
N LEU A 192 -3.55 -17.55 20.78
CA LEU A 192 -4.59 -16.49 20.75
C LEU A 192 -4.18 -15.06 20.28
N SER A 193 -3.10 -14.83 19.52
CA SER A 193 -2.87 -13.50 18.91
C SER A 193 -2.03 -13.53 17.62
N SER A 194 -2.45 -12.78 16.60
CA SER A 194 -1.92 -12.77 15.22
C SER A 194 -0.70 -11.87 15.01
N THR A 195 0.23 -11.80 15.96
CA THR A 195 1.47 -11.02 15.81
C THR A 195 2.67 -11.91 16.16
N SER A 196 3.20 -12.64 15.18
CA SER A 196 4.49 -13.30 15.37
C SER A 196 5.59 -12.24 15.32
N ARG A 197 6.35 -12.09 16.42
CA ARG A 197 7.58 -11.29 16.40
C ARG A 197 8.65 -12.09 15.67
N SER A 198 9.04 -11.64 14.49
CA SER A 198 10.11 -12.26 13.69
C SER A 198 11.46 -12.03 14.36
N LEU A 199 12.33 -13.05 14.42
CA LEU A 199 13.76 -12.89 14.78
C LEU A 199 14.51 -11.89 13.89
N PHE A 200 13.93 -11.61 12.73
CA PHE A 200 14.48 -10.76 11.69
C PHE A 200 13.65 -9.49 11.55
N VAL A 201 13.24 -8.89 12.69
CA VAL A 201 12.61 -7.56 12.65
C VAL A 201 13.55 -6.63 11.90
N GLU A 202 13.13 -6.21 10.70
CA GLU A 202 13.71 -5.04 10.06
C GLU A 202 13.46 -3.89 11.04
N VAL A 203 14.53 -3.31 11.60
CA VAL A 203 14.40 -1.95 12.13
C VAL A 203 13.80 -1.19 10.97
N PRO A 204 12.63 -0.53 11.12
CA PRO A 204 12.01 0.17 10.01
C PRO A 204 13.10 0.98 9.35
N TYR A 205 13.33 0.68 8.07
CA TYR A 205 14.46 1.09 7.25
C TYR A 205 14.42 2.61 7.10
N TYR A 206 14.62 3.33 8.19
CA TYR A 206 14.74 4.77 8.23
C TYR A 206 16.21 5.04 7.93
N HIS A 207 16.61 4.76 6.69
CA HIS A 207 17.30 5.84 6.00
C HIS A 207 16.43 7.09 6.27
N ALA A 208 17.01 8.18 6.75
CA ALA A 208 16.62 9.40 6.07
C ALA A 208 17.34 9.22 4.72
N PRO A 209 16.70 8.67 3.68
CA PRO A 209 17.21 8.94 2.35
C PRO A 209 17.27 10.47 2.32
N MET A 210 18.33 11.03 1.75
CA MET A 210 18.24 12.42 1.37
C MET A 210 16.88 12.56 0.68
N SER A 211 15.99 13.37 1.26
CA SER A 211 14.64 13.54 0.71
C SER A 211 14.83 13.83 -0.77
N SER A 212 14.28 13.01 -1.65
CA SER A 212 14.44 13.24 -3.09
C SER A 212 13.57 14.44 -3.51
N ALA A 213 12.43 14.58 -2.83
CA ALA A 213 11.49 15.66 -2.99
C ALA A 213 10.90 16.11 -1.65
N ILE A 214 10.60 17.40 -1.57
CA ILE A 214 9.91 18.04 -0.44
C ILE A 214 8.69 18.76 -0.98
N TYR A 215 7.54 18.54 -0.37
CA TYR A 215 6.28 19.18 -0.74
C TYR A 215 5.80 20.07 0.40
N GLN A 216 5.57 21.36 0.13
CA GLN A 216 5.13 22.33 1.11
C GLN A 216 3.77 22.92 0.71
N GLY A 217 2.82 22.96 1.63
CA GLY A 217 1.51 23.56 1.36
C GLY A 217 0.42 23.06 2.30
N THR A 218 -0.83 23.13 1.84
CA THR A 218 -1.97 22.51 2.52
C THR A 218 -2.20 21.11 1.97
N PHE A 219 -2.43 20.13 2.85
CA PHE A 219 -2.76 18.75 2.48
C PHE A 219 -4.14 18.40 3.03
N VAL A 220 -4.97 17.77 2.20
CA VAL A 220 -6.35 17.40 2.51
C VAL A 220 -6.51 15.91 2.29
N HIS A 221 -7.01 15.17 3.27
CA HIS A 221 -7.29 13.74 3.14
C HIS A 221 -8.38 13.26 4.11
N CYS A 222 -8.94 12.09 3.83
CA CYS A 222 -9.85 11.39 4.72
C CYS A 222 -9.19 10.08 5.20
N ARG A 223 -8.68 10.05 6.44
CA ARG A 223 -8.08 8.82 7.00
C ARG A 223 -9.14 7.77 7.38
N ARG A 224 -10.33 8.24 7.75
CA ARG A 224 -11.47 7.42 8.17
C ARG A 224 -12.75 7.89 7.47
N LEU A 225 -13.74 7.02 7.43
CA LEU A 225 -15.04 7.31 6.83
C LEU A 225 -15.69 8.52 7.51
N GLY A 226 -16.00 9.56 6.74
CA GLY A 226 -16.67 10.77 7.22
C GLY A 226 -15.78 11.82 7.91
N GLU A 227 -14.49 11.53 8.11
CA GLU A 227 -13.52 12.46 8.71
C GLU A 227 -12.68 13.12 7.62
N LEU A 228 -12.67 14.46 7.59
CA LEU A 228 -11.78 15.26 6.74
C LEU A 228 -10.72 15.92 7.60
N GLU A 229 -9.47 15.80 7.20
CA GLU A 229 -8.34 16.46 7.84
C GLU A 229 -7.65 17.42 6.86
N ILE A 230 -7.39 18.64 7.33
CA ILE A 230 -6.74 19.72 6.57
C ILE A 230 -5.46 20.12 7.29
N LEU A 231 -4.34 19.60 6.82
CA LEU A 231 -3.00 19.88 7.32
C LEU A 231 -2.48 21.17 6.68
N LYS A 232 -2.80 22.32 7.30
CA LYS A 232 -2.37 23.64 6.82
C LYS A 232 -0.88 23.87 7.03
N ASN A 233 -0.19 24.46 6.05
CA ASN A 233 1.23 24.81 6.15
C ASN A 233 2.12 23.65 6.59
N HIS A 234 1.92 22.45 6.04
CA HIS A 234 2.75 21.28 6.33
C HIS A 234 3.86 21.11 5.29
N VAL A 235 4.87 20.34 5.67
CA VAL A 235 5.97 19.88 4.84
C VAL A 235 5.95 18.36 4.83
N ILE A 236 5.83 17.75 3.65
CA ILE A 236 5.93 16.30 3.45
C ILE A 236 7.23 16.01 2.72
N CYS A 237 8.07 15.15 3.31
CA CYS A 237 9.29 14.66 2.70
C CYS A 237 9.05 13.30 2.05
N VAL A 238 9.57 13.11 0.85
CA VAL A 238 9.44 11.87 0.09
C VAL A 238 10.82 11.36 -0.27
N ASN A 239 11.02 10.06 -0.06
CA ASN A 239 12.28 9.40 -0.34
C ASN A 239 12.51 9.11 -1.83
N GLU A 240 13.71 8.66 -2.18
CA GLU A 240 14.07 8.25 -3.55
C GLU A 240 13.18 7.13 -4.12
N GLN A 241 12.58 6.30 -3.26
CA GLN A 241 11.66 5.23 -3.66
C GLN A 241 10.20 5.70 -3.78
N GLY A 242 9.92 6.98 -3.49
CA GLY A 242 8.58 7.56 -3.59
C GLY A 242 7.68 7.39 -2.36
N TYR A 243 8.23 6.97 -1.22
CA TYR A 243 7.49 6.86 0.05
C TYR A 243 7.67 8.11 0.92
N ILE A 244 6.61 8.47 1.63
CA ILE A 244 6.58 9.55 2.61
C ILE A 244 7.48 9.18 3.79
N SER A 245 8.55 9.92 4.01
CA SER A 245 9.46 9.72 5.14
C SER A 245 9.02 10.53 6.36
N ASP A 246 8.51 11.75 6.14
CA ASP A 246 8.19 12.70 7.20
C ASP A 246 6.97 13.53 6.85
N VAL A 247 6.17 13.86 7.86
CA VAL A 247 5.03 14.78 7.79
C VAL A 247 5.18 15.76 8.93
N LEU A 248 5.55 17.00 8.61
CA LEU A 248 5.97 18.01 9.59
C LEU A 248 5.10 19.25 9.50
N LEU A 249 4.84 19.88 10.65
CA LEU A 249 4.29 21.24 10.66
C LEU A 249 5.34 22.20 10.11
N GLY A 250 4.98 23.03 9.12
CA GLY A 250 5.92 23.89 8.41
C GLY A 250 6.56 24.98 9.27
N SER A 251 5.95 25.34 10.41
CA SER A 251 6.55 26.25 11.39
C SER A 251 7.55 25.57 12.34
N SER A 252 7.74 24.25 12.22
CA SER A 252 8.71 23.54 13.05
C SER A 252 10.15 23.88 12.65
N ALA A 253 11.05 23.87 13.62
CA ALA A 253 12.48 24.08 13.38
C ALA A 253 13.07 23.00 12.46
N GLU A 254 12.55 21.76 12.56
CA GLU A 254 12.95 20.65 11.71
C GLU A 254 12.55 20.86 10.25
N ALA A 255 11.28 21.22 9.99
CA ALA A 255 10.82 21.56 8.65
C ALA A 255 11.63 22.72 8.04
N SER A 256 11.93 23.75 8.84
CA SER A 256 12.75 24.89 8.39
C SER A 256 14.16 24.45 8.01
N ARG A 257 14.81 23.58 8.81
CA ARG A 257 16.14 23.05 8.52
C ARG A 257 16.14 22.19 7.25
N LEU A 258 15.15 21.33 7.08
CA LEU A 258 15.03 20.48 5.89
C LEU A 258 14.80 21.31 4.62
N VAL A 259 13.94 22.32 4.67
CA VAL A 259 13.68 23.20 3.51
C VAL A 259 14.90 24.07 3.18
N GLN A 260 15.68 24.52 4.17
CA GLN A 260 16.82 25.41 3.96
C GLN A 260 18.12 24.70 3.57
N ASN A 261 18.33 23.47 4.05
CA ASN A 261 19.62 22.77 3.95
C ASN A 261 19.54 21.48 3.11
N SER A 262 18.50 21.32 2.30
CA SER A 262 18.33 20.13 1.46
C SER A 262 18.63 20.43 -0.01
N ASP A 263 19.29 19.48 -0.67
CA ASP A 263 19.45 19.44 -2.12
C ASP A 263 18.20 18.87 -2.84
N ALA A 264 17.11 18.60 -2.11
CA ALA A 264 15.87 18.04 -2.64
C ALA A 264 15.15 19.00 -3.59
N THR A 265 14.33 18.44 -4.49
CA THR A 265 13.38 19.25 -5.26
C THR A 265 12.25 19.72 -4.36
N ILE A 266 12.11 21.03 -4.15
CA ILE A 266 11.05 21.61 -3.32
C ILE A 266 9.87 22.06 -4.19
N THR A 267 8.71 21.46 -3.97
CA THR A 267 7.44 21.88 -4.57
C THR A 267 6.60 22.58 -3.52
N LYS A 268 6.44 23.90 -3.65
CA LYS A 268 5.57 24.70 -2.78
C LYS A 268 4.26 25.04 -3.49
N LEU A 269 3.14 24.80 -2.83
CA LEU A 269 1.83 25.27 -3.29
C LEU A 269 1.54 26.67 -2.77
N GLU A 270 0.84 27.44 -3.59
CA GLU A 270 0.25 28.73 -3.23
C GLU A 270 -0.94 28.54 -2.26
N ASP A 271 -1.33 29.60 -1.55
CA ASP A 271 -2.40 29.56 -0.53
C ASP A 271 -3.75 29.07 -1.08
N GLY A 272 -4.01 29.31 -2.37
CA GLY A 272 -5.21 28.86 -3.09
C GLY A 272 -5.15 27.45 -3.66
N ALA A 273 -4.14 26.67 -3.28
CA ALA A 273 -3.99 25.29 -3.69
C ALA A 273 -3.76 24.32 -2.51
N PHE A 274 -4.14 23.07 -2.71
CA PHE A 274 -3.90 21.98 -1.76
C PHE A 274 -3.53 20.68 -2.48
N PHE A 275 -2.86 19.79 -1.78
CA PHE A 275 -2.70 18.39 -2.16
C PHE A 275 -3.86 17.55 -1.63
N VAL A 276 -4.30 16.58 -2.40
CA VAL A 276 -5.23 15.52 -2.00
C VAL A 276 -4.72 14.19 -2.58
N PRO A 277 -4.97 13.02 -1.95
CA PRO A 277 -4.58 11.75 -2.55
C PRO A 277 -5.15 11.58 -3.96
N THR A 278 -4.45 10.83 -4.82
CA THR A 278 -5.04 10.42 -6.11
C THR A 278 -6.29 9.57 -5.89
N PHE A 279 -7.18 9.59 -6.87
CA PHE A 279 -8.38 8.77 -6.83
C PHE A 279 -8.08 7.31 -7.16
N CYS A 280 -8.86 6.42 -6.56
CA CYS A 280 -8.91 5.00 -6.87
C CYS A 280 -10.18 4.69 -7.65
N ASP A 281 -10.05 4.10 -8.83
CA ASP A 281 -11.16 3.60 -9.64
C ASP A 281 -11.19 2.09 -9.61
N LEU A 282 -12.13 1.52 -8.87
CA LEU A 282 -12.18 0.09 -8.61
C LEU A 282 -12.72 -0.73 -9.78
N HIS A 283 -13.29 -0.10 -10.81
CA HIS A 283 -13.92 -0.84 -11.89
C HIS A 283 -14.06 0.01 -13.16
N LEU A 284 -13.37 -0.40 -14.24
CA LEU A 284 -13.42 0.25 -15.54
C LEU A 284 -13.14 -0.78 -16.65
N HIS A 285 -13.98 -0.87 -17.70
CA HIS A 285 -13.68 -1.69 -18.88
C HIS A 285 -12.86 -0.89 -19.89
N ALA A 286 -11.54 -1.13 -19.91
CA ALA A 286 -10.61 -0.41 -20.77
C ALA A 286 -10.98 -0.46 -22.27
N PRO A 287 -11.43 -1.60 -22.83
CA PRO A 287 -11.78 -1.68 -24.25
C PRO A 287 -13.00 -0.85 -24.62
N GLN A 288 -13.88 -0.61 -23.65
CA GLN A 288 -15.15 0.08 -23.88
C GLN A 288 -14.99 1.60 -23.91
N PHE A 289 -13.82 2.11 -23.51
CA PHE A 289 -13.46 3.51 -23.69
C PHE A 289 -13.55 3.97 -25.16
N LEU A 290 -13.42 3.04 -26.12
CA LEU A 290 -13.54 3.31 -27.57
C LEU A 290 -14.89 3.94 -27.96
N TYR A 291 -15.98 3.62 -27.26
CA TYR A 291 -17.34 4.10 -27.60
C TYR A 291 -18.02 4.83 -26.43
N GLN A 292 -17.26 5.24 -25.41
CA GLN A 292 -17.72 5.95 -24.22
C GLN A 292 -18.78 7.01 -24.54
N GLY A 293 -19.92 6.95 -23.84
CA GLY A 293 -21.02 7.92 -23.99
C GLY A 293 -22.03 7.60 -25.10
N THR A 294 -22.04 6.38 -25.64
CA THR A 294 -22.99 5.95 -26.68
C THR A 294 -23.81 4.73 -26.24
N GLY A 295 -25.00 4.55 -26.82
CA GLY A 295 -25.83 3.35 -26.61
C GLY A 295 -26.62 3.27 -25.28
N LEU A 296 -26.48 4.23 -24.36
CA LEU A 296 -27.04 4.18 -22.99
C LEU A 296 -28.57 4.22 -22.87
N HIS A 297 -29.29 4.34 -23.97
CA HIS A 297 -30.76 4.27 -24.00
C HIS A 297 -31.28 2.83 -24.17
N LEU A 298 -30.37 1.87 -24.43
CA LEU A 298 -30.69 0.47 -24.59
C LEU A 298 -30.64 -0.27 -23.23
N PRO A 299 -31.42 -1.34 -23.05
CA PRO A 299 -31.24 -2.27 -21.94
C PRO A 299 -29.85 -2.92 -21.95
N LEU A 300 -29.32 -3.28 -20.77
CA LEU A 300 -27.95 -3.80 -20.57
C LEU A 300 -27.59 -4.91 -21.56
N MET A 301 -28.41 -5.96 -21.65
CA MET A 301 -28.12 -7.11 -22.51
C MET A 301 -28.05 -6.76 -24.00
N LYS A 302 -28.86 -5.79 -24.46
CA LYS A 302 -28.79 -5.31 -25.85
C LYS A 302 -27.58 -4.43 -26.08
N TRP A 303 -27.25 -3.59 -25.10
CA TRP A 303 -26.08 -2.72 -25.15
C TRP A 303 -24.78 -3.52 -25.21
N LEU A 304 -24.67 -4.60 -24.43
CA LEU A 304 -23.52 -5.52 -24.45
C LEU A 304 -23.29 -6.12 -25.85
N ASP A 305 -24.35 -6.64 -26.48
CA ASP A 305 -24.27 -7.26 -27.80
C ASP A 305 -24.00 -6.23 -28.92
N GLU A 306 -24.68 -5.08 -28.88
CA GLU A 306 -24.58 -4.08 -29.93
C GLU A 306 -23.28 -3.26 -29.89
N TYR A 307 -22.70 -3.05 -28.70
CA TYR A 307 -21.56 -2.15 -28.48
C TYR A 307 -20.37 -2.86 -27.81
N ALA A 308 -20.55 -3.38 -26.59
CA ALA A 308 -19.42 -3.84 -25.77
C ALA A 308 -18.60 -4.95 -26.44
N PHE A 309 -19.23 -6.06 -26.82
CA PHE A 309 -18.52 -7.18 -27.45
C PHE A 309 -17.89 -6.81 -28.78
N LYS A 310 -18.50 -5.89 -29.55
CA LYS A 310 -17.92 -5.42 -30.81
C LYS A 310 -16.66 -4.58 -30.57
N SER A 311 -16.68 -3.71 -29.57
CA SER A 311 -15.51 -2.91 -29.19
C SER A 311 -14.36 -3.79 -28.72
N GLU A 312 -14.64 -4.76 -27.85
CA GLU A 312 -13.66 -5.69 -27.32
C GLU A 312 -13.02 -6.54 -28.44
N GLU A 313 -13.82 -7.11 -29.35
CA GLU A 313 -13.31 -7.80 -30.55
C GLU A 313 -12.50 -6.90 -31.49
N GLN A 314 -12.91 -5.63 -31.68
CA GLN A 314 -12.18 -4.71 -32.54
C GLN A 314 -10.76 -4.47 -32.04
N LEU A 315 -10.57 -4.33 -30.72
CA LEU A 315 -9.24 -4.17 -30.14
C LEU A 315 -8.41 -5.45 -30.22
N ASP A 316 -9.05 -6.62 -30.06
CA ASP A 316 -8.37 -7.92 -30.21
C ASP A 316 -7.87 -8.16 -31.64
N ASN A 317 -8.56 -7.61 -32.64
CA ASN A 317 -8.19 -7.73 -34.04
C ASN A 317 -7.24 -6.62 -34.54
N ASP A 318 -7.08 -5.51 -33.79
CA ASP A 318 -6.21 -4.39 -34.17
C ASP A 318 -5.38 -3.89 -32.98
N SER A 319 -4.16 -4.42 -32.85
CA SER A 319 -3.22 -4.02 -31.78
C SER A 319 -2.82 -2.55 -31.84
N LEU A 320 -2.81 -1.90 -33.02
CA LEU A 320 -2.50 -0.49 -33.14
C LEU A 320 -3.66 0.38 -32.64
N LEU A 321 -4.90 -0.06 -32.88
CA LEU A 321 -6.08 0.56 -32.27
C LEU A 321 -6.06 0.41 -30.75
N ALA A 322 -5.79 -0.80 -30.24
CA ALA A 322 -5.67 -1.05 -28.81
C ALA A 322 -4.64 -0.11 -28.17
N GLU A 323 -3.45 0.03 -28.76
CA GLU A 323 -2.42 0.95 -28.27
C GLU A 323 -2.89 2.41 -28.25
N ARG A 324 -3.56 2.89 -29.32
CA ARG A 324 -4.11 4.26 -29.35
C ARG A 324 -5.16 4.49 -28.27
N VAL A 325 -6.10 3.55 -28.13
CA VAL A 325 -7.21 3.63 -27.16
C VAL A 325 -6.66 3.63 -25.75
N TYR A 326 -5.78 2.68 -25.41
CA TYR A 326 -5.24 2.56 -24.06
C TYR A 326 -4.31 3.71 -23.68
N ASN A 327 -3.48 4.22 -24.61
CA ASN A 327 -2.68 5.42 -24.34
C ASN A 327 -3.58 6.62 -24.05
N LYS A 328 -4.65 6.79 -24.83
CA LYS A 328 -5.62 7.87 -24.59
C LYS A 328 -6.31 7.70 -23.23
N LEU A 329 -6.73 6.48 -22.89
CA LEU A 329 -7.33 6.17 -21.59
C LEU A 329 -6.38 6.52 -20.44
N ALA A 330 -5.12 6.06 -20.48
CA ALA A 330 -4.13 6.35 -19.44
C ALA A 330 -3.94 7.87 -19.23
N HIS A 331 -3.85 8.63 -20.34
CA HIS A 331 -3.82 10.09 -20.26
C HIS A 331 -5.08 10.69 -19.64
N ARG A 332 -6.28 10.17 -19.96
CA ARG A 332 -7.55 10.66 -19.39
C ARG A 332 -7.68 10.34 -17.91
N LEU A 333 -7.21 9.18 -17.45
CA LEU A 333 -7.18 8.80 -16.05
C LEU A 333 -6.30 9.76 -15.23
N LEU A 334 -5.08 10.02 -15.70
CA LEU A 334 -4.18 11.00 -15.06
C LEU A 334 -4.72 12.43 -15.14
N GLU A 335 -5.31 12.83 -16.27
CA GLU A 335 -6.02 14.11 -16.40
C GLU A 335 -7.14 14.25 -15.37
N SER A 336 -7.80 13.15 -15.02
CA SER A 336 -8.92 13.06 -14.07
C SER A 336 -8.47 12.80 -12.62
N GLY A 337 -7.16 12.71 -12.36
CA GLY A 337 -6.61 12.54 -11.01
C GLY A 337 -6.66 11.10 -10.47
N THR A 338 -6.98 10.12 -11.32
CA THR A 338 -6.94 8.71 -10.96
C THR A 338 -5.49 8.23 -10.93
N GLY A 339 -5.05 7.69 -9.80
CA GLY A 339 -3.70 7.15 -9.60
C GLY A 339 -3.67 5.62 -9.48
N ALA A 340 -4.80 5.01 -9.10
CA ALA A 340 -4.99 3.56 -9.05
C ALA A 340 -6.27 3.15 -9.79
N VAL A 341 -6.22 2.09 -10.59
CA VAL A 341 -7.39 1.61 -11.35
C VAL A 341 -7.44 0.07 -11.46
N SER A 342 -8.63 -0.53 -11.35
CA SER A 342 -8.88 -1.93 -11.72
C SER A 342 -9.55 -2.02 -13.09
N LEU A 343 -8.89 -2.68 -14.04
CA LEU A 343 -9.25 -2.66 -15.45
C LEU A 343 -9.73 -4.03 -15.89
N PHE A 344 -10.95 -4.07 -16.42
CA PHE A 344 -11.43 -5.16 -17.27
C PHE A 344 -10.87 -4.93 -18.67
N GLY A 345 -10.13 -5.91 -19.20
CA GLY A 345 -9.57 -5.88 -20.53
C GLY A 345 -10.41 -6.67 -21.53
N THR A 346 -9.76 -7.39 -22.45
CA THR A 346 -10.42 -8.26 -23.46
C THR A 346 -10.09 -9.74 -23.22
N LEU A 347 -10.52 -10.66 -24.09
CA LEU A 347 -10.13 -12.07 -24.04
C LEU A 347 -8.67 -12.31 -24.49
N ASN A 348 -8.09 -11.46 -25.35
CA ASN A 348 -6.78 -11.73 -25.97
C ASN A 348 -5.59 -11.31 -25.08
N ILE A 349 -4.63 -12.22 -24.88
CA ILE A 349 -3.42 -11.95 -24.08
C ILE A 349 -2.62 -10.75 -24.62
N LYS A 350 -2.41 -10.66 -25.94
CA LYS A 350 -1.60 -9.60 -26.55
C LYS A 350 -2.21 -8.22 -26.31
N THR A 351 -3.52 -8.10 -26.46
CA THR A 351 -4.26 -6.85 -26.20
C THR A 351 -4.11 -6.42 -24.74
N ASN A 352 -4.27 -7.36 -23.80
CA ASN A 352 -4.12 -7.08 -22.37
C ASN A 352 -2.68 -6.74 -21.96
N LEU A 353 -1.67 -7.33 -22.60
CA LEU A 353 -0.27 -6.95 -22.38
C LEU A 353 0.04 -5.54 -22.90
N ILE A 354 -0.62 -5.09 -23.98
CA ILE A 354 -0.53 -3.68 -24.42
C ILE A 354 -1.11 -2.78 -23.34
N LEU A 355 -2.28 -3.11 -22.79
CA LEU A 355 -2.89 -2.37 -21.69
C LEU A 355 -1.96 -2.28 -20.47
N ALA A 356 -1.39 -3.41 -20.04
CA ALA A 356 -0.46 -3.46 -18.91
C ALA A 356 0.78 -2.59 -19.14
N LYS A 357 1.39 -2.66 -20.33
CA LYS A 357 2.55 -1.84 -20.70
C LYS A 357 2.22 -0.35 -20.71
N VAL A 358 1.08 0.02 -21.27
CA VAL A 358 0.64 1.43 -21.33
C VAL A 358 0.46 2.00 -19.93
N MET A 359 -0.22 1.27 -19.03
CA MET A 359 -0.44 1.74 -17.65
C MET A 359 0.88 1.86 -16.87
N GLN A 360 1.76 0.87 -17.00
CA GLN A 360 3.09 0.90 -16.39
C GLN A 360 3.94 2.08 -16.90
N HIS A 361 3.94 2.35 -18.21
CA HIS A 361 4.68 3.46 -18.80
C HIS A 361 4.09 4.83 -18.45
N ALA A 362 2.77 4.93 -18.33
CA ALA A 362 2.10 6.15 -17.88
C ALA A 362 2.38 6.46 -16.41
N GLY A 363 2.85 5.48 -15.63
CA GLY A 363 3.06 5.62 -14.20
C GLY A 363 1.75 5.52 -13.41
N LEU A 364 0.79 4.74 -13.90
CA LEU A 364 -0.46 4.44 -13.20
C LEU A 364 -0.34 3.14 -12.43
N ARG A 365 -0.85 3.12 -11.21
CA ARG A 365 -1.07 1.86 -10.49
C ARG A 365 -2.27 1.16 -11.10
N ALA A 366 -2.14 -0.08 -11.54
CA ALA A 366 -3.25 -0.75 -12.22
C ALA A 366 -3.31 -2.25 -11.95
N PHE A 367 -4.52 -2.75 -11.74
CA PHE A 367 -4.83 -4.17 -11.88
C PHE A 367 -5.37 -4.40 -13.28
N VAL A 368 -4.68 -5.22 -14.09
CA VAL A 368 -5.09 -5.49 -15.48
C VAL A 368 -5.60 -6.91 -15.61
N GLY A 369 -6.86 -7.04 -16.01
CA GLY A 369 -7.55 -8.31 -16.10
C GLY A 369 -7.84 -8.73 -17.52
N LYS A 370 -7.21 -9.82 -17.98
CA LYS A 370 -7.67 -10.56 -19.16
C LYS A 370 -9.00 -11.23 -18.81
N LEU A 371 -10.06 -10.91 -19.56
CA LEU A 371 -11.39 -11.48 -19.37
C LEU A 371 -11.34 -13.01 -19.53
N SER A 372 -12.08 -13.73 -18.71
CA SER A 372 -12.30 -15.18 -18.85
C SER A 372 -13.76 -15.43 -19.18
N MET A 373 -14.04 -16.10 -20.31
CA MET A 373 -15.40 -16.42 -20.78
C MET A 373 -15.38 -17.65 -21.68
N ASP A 374 -15.96 -18.78 -21.25
CA ASP A 374 -16.16 -19.98 -22.10
C ASP A 374 -17.62 -20.15 -22.58
N MET A 375 -18.50 -19.26 -22.10
CA MET A 375 -19.90 -19.14 -22.53
C MET A 375 -20.17 -17.72 -23.01
N SER A 376 -20.98 -17.57 -24.05
CA SER A 376 -21.36 -16.25 -24.58
C SER A 376 -22.64 -16.34 -25.41
N SER A 377 -23.48 -15.31 -25.35
CA SER A 377 -24.60 -15.13 -26.28
C SER A 377 -24.12 -14.87 -27.71
N ARG A 378 -22.87 -14.44 -27.87
CA ARG A 378 -22.21 -14.18 -29.15
C ARG A 378 -21.13 -15.23 -29.40
N PRO A 379 -21.39 -16.27 -30.21
CA PRO A 379 -20.47 -17.40 -30.39
C PRO A 379 -19.08 -17.03 -30.94
N THR A 380 -18.93 -15.86 -31.58
CA THR A 380 -17.64 -15.35 -32.07
C THR A 380 -16.76 -14.78 -30.98
N TYR A 381 -17.32 -14.50 -29.79
CA TYR A 381 -16.62 -13.86 -28.69
C TYR A 381 -16.72 -14.66 -27.40
N LYS A 382 -15.93 -15.74 -27.36
CA LYS A 382 -15.70 -16.61 -26.20
C LYS A 382 -14.42 -17.41 -26.42
N GLU A 383 -13.95 -18.07 -25.36
CA GLU A 383 -12.86 -19.04 -25.39
C GLU A 383 -13.42 -20.44 -25.63
N ASP A 384 -12.58 -21.35 -26.16
CA ASP A 384 -13.02 -22.66 -26.66
C ASP A 384 -13.54 -23.59 -25.55
N SER A 385 -13.00 -23.46 -24.33
CA SER A 385 -13.36 -24.27 -23.16
C SER A 385 -12.84 -23.63 -21.86
N ALA A 386 -13.34 -24.10 -20.72
CA ALA A 386 -12.80 -23.76 -19.40
C ALA A 386 -11.28 -23.97 -19.31
N LEU A 387 -10.76 -25.08 -19.84
CA LEU A 387 -9.32 -25.38 -19.82
C LEU A 387 -8.51 -24.39 -20.67
N ALA A 388 -9.01 -24.05 -21.87
CA ALA A 388 -8.35 -23.07 -22.73
C ALA A 388 -8.31 -21.68 -22.08
N SER A 389 -9.42 -21.28 -21.44
CA SER A 389 -9.51 -20.03 -20.69
C SER A 389 -8.52 -20.00 -19.52
N LEU A 390 -8.50 -21.06 -18.71
CA LEU A 390 -7.57 -21.20 -17.59
C LEU A 390 -6.11 -21.08 -18.02
N SER A 391 -5.69 -21.86 -19.03
CA SER A 391 -4.31 -21.80 -19.55
C SER A 391 -3.95 -20.42 -20.08
N SER A 392 -4.91 -19.72 -20.68
CA SER A 392 -4.68 -18.37 -21.21
C SER A 392 -4.55 -17.32 -20.10
N VAL A 393 -5.29 -17.46 -19.00
CA VAL A 393 -5.13 -16.62 -17.80
C VAL A 393 -3.77 -16.86 -17.13
N GLU A 394 -3.36 -18.12 -16.97
CA GLU A 394 -2.04 -18.49 -16.44
C GLU A 394 -0.91 -17.88 -17.28
N GLU A 395 -1.00 -18.00 -18.60
CA GLU A 395 -0.04 -17.42 -19.54
C GLU A 395 0.00 -15.89 -19.42
N PHE A 396 -1.15 -15.21 -19.34
CA PHE A 396 -1.21 -13.77 -19.17
C PHE A 396 -0.59 -13.31 -17.84
N ILE A 397 -0.88 -14.01 -16.73
CA ILE A 397 -0.28 -13.73 -15.42
C ILE A 397 1.24 -13.85 -15.49
N GLN A 398 1.75 -14.93 -16.09
CA GLN A 398 3.19 -15.16 -16.21
C GLN A 398 3.86 -14.07 -17.07
N GLN A 399 3.33 -13.79 -18.26
CA GLN A 399 3.90 -12.77 -19.16
C GLN A 399 3.87 -11.36 -18.55
N THR A 400 2.82 -11.04 -17.78
CA THR A 400 2.74 -9.77 -17.06
C THR A 400 3.81 -9.68 -15.98
N ARG A 401 4.00 -10.73 -15.16
CA ARG A 401 5.05 -10.80 -14.14
C ARG A 401 6.45 -10.71 -14.76
N ASP A 402 6.69 -11.40 -15.87
CA ASP A 402 7.96 -11.37 -16.61
C ASP A 402 8.26 -9.95 -17.11
N PHE A 403 7.28 -9.29 -17.73
CA PHE A 403 7.39 -7.89 -18.15
C PHE A 403 7.73 -6.96 -16.98
N LEU A 404 7.13 -7.17 -15.80
CA LEU A 404 7.34 -6.31 -14.63
C LEU A 404 8.65 -6.58 -13.88
N SER A 405 9.24 -7.76 -14.06
CA SER A 405 10.47 -8.17 -13.39
C SER A 405 11.65 -7.24 -13.64
N GLN A 406 11.66 -6.54 -14.79
CA GLN A 406 12.67 -5.55 -15.18
C GLN A 406 12.62 -4.25 -14.34
N TYR A 407 11.50 -3.98 -13.65
CA TYR A 407 11.37 -2.82 -12.78
C TYR A 407 11.71 -3.20 -11.33
N PRO A 408 12.35 -2.30 -10.56
CA PRO A 408 12.55 -2.52 -9.14
C PRO A 408 11.18 -2.63 -8.43
N PRO A 409 11.08 -3.38 -7.31
CA PRO A 409 9.79 -3.68 -6.68
C PRO A 409 8.88 -2.48 -6.43
N HIS A 410 9.43 -1.36 -5.94
CA HIS A 410 8.68 -0.15 -5.65
C HIS A 410 8.14 0.57 -6.91
N LEU A 411 8.65 0.26 -8.11
CA LEU A 411 8.18 0.81 -9.39
C LEU A 411 7.35 -0.19 -10.21
N ARG A 412 7.04 -1.37 -9.67
CA ARG A 412 6.07 -2.29 -10.28
C ARG A 412 4.68 -1.78 -9.93
N LEU A 413 4.11 -0.97 -10.82
CA LEU A 413 2.84 -0.29 -10.58
C LEU A 413 1.65 -1.10 -11.10
N VAL A 414 1.89 -2.01 -12.04
CA VAL A 414 0.86 -2.88 -12.61
C VAL A 414 0.93 -4.27 -12.01
N GLU A 415 -0.22 -4.92 -11.82
CA GLU A 415 -0.34 -6.32 -11.41
C GLU A 415 -1.45 -7.01 -12.25
N PRO A 416 -1.31 -8.31 -12.58
CA PRO A 416 -2.40 -9.05 -13.20
C PRO A 416 -3.51 -9.35 -12.18
N ILE A 417 -4.76 -9.41 -12.63
CA ILE A 417 -5.93 -9.77 -11.81
C ILE A 417 -6.80 -10.79 -12.56
N ILE A 418 -7.22 -11.86 -11.88
CA ILE A 418 -8.09 -12.88 -12.46
C ILE A 418 -9.49 -12.29 -12.65
N THR A 419 -10.02 -12.40 -13.86
CA THR A 419 -11.23 -11.67 -14.26
C THR A 419 -12.23 -12.59 -14.96
N PRO A 420 -12.93 -13.49 -14.23
CA PRO A 420 -14.19 -14.03 -14.74
C PRO A 420 -15.12 -12.85 -15.00
N ARG A 421 -15.66 -12.71 -16.22
CA ARG A 421 -16.45 -11.51 -16.54
C ARG A 421 -17.62 -11.35 -15.56
N PHE A 422 -18.43 -12.39 -15.45
CA PHE A 422 -19.58 -12.56 -14.56
C PHE A 422 -20.12 -13.99 -14.74
N VAL A 423 -20.94 -14.48 -13.80
CA VAL A 423 -21.39 -15.88 -13.76
C VAL A 423 -22.03 -16.38 -15.07
N PRO A 424 -22.93 -15.64 -15.75
CA PRO A 424 -23.55 -16.09 -17.01
C PRO A 424 -22.61 -16.42 -18.17
N THR A 425 -21.35 -15.99 -18.12
CA THR A 425 -20.37 -16.24 -19.21
C THR A 425 -19.27 -17.22 -18.85
N CYS A 426 -19.33 -17.79 -17.64
CA CYS A 426 -18.35 -18.74 -17.16
C CYS A 426 -19.07 -20.03 -16.72
N SER A 427 -18.63 -21.17 -17.24
CA SER A 427 -19.04 -22.46 -16.70
C SER A 427 -18.57 -22.64 -15.25
N ASN A 428 -19.23 -23.52 -14.50
CA ASN A 428 -18.81 -23.83 -13.12
C ASN A 428 -17.37 -24.37 -13.08
N ASP A 429 -16.98 -25.19 -14.07
CA ASP A 429 -15.62 -25.73 -14.18
C ASP A 429 -14.59 -24.59 -14.34
N LEU A 430 -14.91 -23.57 -15.14
CA LEU A 430 -14.06 -22.39 -15.28
C LEU A 430 -13.99 -21.60 -13.97
N LEU A 431 -15.14 -21.30 -13.34
CA LEU A 431 -15.19 -20.52 -12.10
C LEU A 431 -14.41 -21.20 -10.96
N HIS A 432 -14.59 -22.51 -10.76
CA HIS A 432 -13.83 -23.28 -9.77
C HIS A 432 -12.33 -23.23 -10.07
N SER A 433 -11.94 -23.46 -11.33
CA SER A 433 -10.53 -23.47 -11.72
C SER A 433 -9.86 -22.11 -11.54
N LEU A 434 -10.57 -21.01 -11.80
CA LEU A 434 -10.08 -19.65 -11.57
C LEU A 434 -9.94 -19.35 -10.08
N GLY A 435 -10.84 -19.85 -9.24
CA GLY A 435 -10.74 -19.75 -7.78
C GLY A 435 -9.51 -20.48 -7.23
N ASP A 436 -9.28 -21.71 -7.67
CA ASP A 436 -8.10 -22.51 -7.30
C ASP A 436 -6.80 -21.83 -7.78
N LEU A 437 -6.81 -21.25 -8.99
CA LEU A 437 -5.68 -20.48 -9.51
C LEU A 437 -5.40 -19.22 -8.67
N ALA A 438 -6.45 -18.48 -8.30
CA ALA A 438 -6.33 -17.27 -7.48
C ALA A 438 -5.68 -17.57 -6.13
N GLN A 439 -6.09 -18.66 -5.46
CA GLN A 439 -5.51 -19.07 -4.19
C GLN A 439 -4.07 -19.56 -4.36
N SER A 440 -3.82 -20.48 -5.30
CA SER A 440 -2.50 -21.10 -5.49
C SER A 440 -1.41 -20.10 -5.89
N GLN A 441 -1.76 -19.07 -6.65
CA GLN A 441 -0.81 -18.05 -7.12
C GLN A 441 -0.92 -16.71 -6.37
N SER A 442 -1.79 -16.60 -5.36
CA SER A 442 -2.07 -15.37 -4.61
C SER A 442 -2.35 -14.18 -5.54
N VAL A 443 -3.29 -14.37 -6.47
CA VAL A 443 -3.70 -13.35 -7.45
C VAL A 443 -5.09 -12.84 -7.09
N ARG A 444 -5.28 -11.52 -7.16
CA ARG A 444 -6.57 -10.88 -6.91
C ARG A 444 -7.63 -11.36 -7.92
N VAL A 445 -8.88 -11.15 -7.56
CA VAL A 445 -10.05 -11.46 -8.41
C VAL A 445 -10.89 -10.20 -8.59
N GLN A 446 -11.42 -9.99 -9.79
CA GLN A 446 -12.50 -9.04 -10.03
C GLN A 446 -13.61 -9.66 -10.88
N SER A 447 -14.87 -9.31 -10.60
CA SER A 447 -16.03 -9.74 -11.40
C SER A 447 -17.20 -8.77 -11.23
N HIS A 448 -18.32 -9.04 -11.92
CA HIS A 448 -19.61 -8.42 -11.63
C HIS A 448 -20.41 -9.37 -10.75
N LEU A 449 -21.21 -8.81 -9.84
CA LEU A 449 -22.07 -9.57 -8.94
C LEU A 449 -23.41 -8.86 -8.80
N ALA A 450 -24.48 -9.54 -9.20
CA ALA A 450 -25.86 -9.14 -8.97
C ALA A 450 -26.14 -7.66 -9.32
N GLU A 451 -25.80 -7.26 -10.55
CA GLU A 451 -25.95 -5.89 -11.06
C GLU A 451 -27.37 -5.59 -11.53
N ALA A 452 -27.98 -6.52 -12.27
CA ALA A 452 -29.26 -6.29 -12.93
C ALA A 452 -30.25 -7.41 -12.61
N ARG A 453 -31.55 -7.09 -12.64
CA ARG A 453 -32.59 -8.08 -12.38
C ARG A 453 -32.53 -9.25 -13.36
N GLU A 454 -32.33 -8.95 -14.65
CA GLU A 454 -32.22 -9.97 -15.69
C GLU A 454 -31.03 -10.93 -15.45
N GLU A 455 -29.90 -10.40 -14.97
CA GLU A 455 -28.73 -11.21 -14.61
C GLU A 455 -29.05 -12.14 -13.43
N VAL A 456 -29.58 -11.60 -12.33
CA VAL A 456 -29.90 -12.39 -11.13
C VAL A 456 -30.93 -13.48 -11.46
N GLU A 457 -31.96 -13.15 -12.25
CA GLU A 457 -32.96 -14.12 -12.69
C GLU A 457 -32.37 -15.18 -13.64
N TRP A 458 -31.44 -14.80 -14.53
CA TRP A 458 -30.72 -15.75 -15.38
C TRP A 458 -29.92 -16.73 -14.54
N VAL A 459 -29.03 -16.25 -13.65
CA VAL A 459 -28.21 -17.13 -12.80
C VAL A 459 -29.09 -18.07 -11.97
N LYS A 460 -30.18 -17.55 -11.39
CA LYS A 460 -31.13 -18.36 -10.62
C LYS A 460 -31.79 -19.43 -11.48
N SER A 461 -32.21 -19.10 -12.71
CA SER A 461 -32.84 -20.06 -13.61
C SER A 461 -31.87 -21.17 -14.05
N GLU A 462 -30.61 -20.82 -14.35
CA GLU A 462 -29.65 -21.74 -14.97
C GLU A 462 -28.93 -22.60 -13.92
N ARG A 463 -28.63 -22.04 -12.74
CA ARG A 463 -27.84 -22.69 -11.69
C ARG A 463 -28.69 -23.12 -10.49
N GLN A 464 -29.94 -22.65 -10.37
CA GLN A 464 -30.80 -22.84 -9.19
C GLN A 464 -30.17 -22.30 -7.89
N LEU A 465 -29.20 -21.38 -8.02
CA LEU A 465 -28.45 -20.75 -6.94
C LEU A 465 -28.52 -19.23 -7.11
N ASP A 466 -28.35 -18.50 -6.01
CA ASP A 466 -28.14 -17.06 -6.06
C ASP A 466 -26.68 -16.77 -6.48
N ASP A 467 -26.47 -15.65 -7.17
CA ASP A 467 -25.20 -15.31 -7.81
C ASP A 467 -24.01 -15.33 -6.84
N ILE A 468 -24.18 -14.75 -5.64
CA ILE A 468 -23.17 -14.77 -4.58
C ILE A 468 -22.81 -16.19 -4.11
N VAL A 469 -23.76 -17.13 -4.15
CA VAL A 469 -23.52 -18.53 -3.74
C VAL A 469 -22.66 -19.25 -4.76
N VAL A 470 -22.77 -18.90 -6.05
CA VAL A 470 -21.91 -19.45 -7.10
C VAL A 470 -20.46 -19.02 -6.87
N PHE A 471 -20.22 -17.74 -6.58
CA PHE A 471 -18.88 -17.24 -6.25
C PHE A 471 -18.34 -17.86 -4.95
N GLU A 472 -19.18 -18.02 -3.93
CA GLU A 472 -18.83 -18.68 -2.65
C GLU A 472 -18.35 -20.12 -2.88
N GLN A 473 -19.12 -20.92 -3.64
CA GLN A 473 -18.76 -22.30 -3.96
C GLN A 473 -17.50 -22.42 -4.83
N SER A 474 -17.19 -21.36 -5.57
CA SER A 474 -16.03 -21.28 -6.46
C SER A 474 -14.78 -20.70 -5.81
N ASN A 475 -14.78 -20.45 -4.49
CA ASN A 475 -13.64 -19.82 -3.80
C ASN A 475 -13.26 -18.42 -4.35
N LEU A 476 -14.21 -17.74 -5.00
CA LEU A 476 -14.04 -16.42 -5.61
C LEU A 476 -14.58 -15.28 -4.73
N LEU A 477 -14.76 -15.52 -3.43
CA LEU A 477 -15.01 -14.50 -2.42
C LEU A 477 -13.86 -14.54 -1.40
N SER A 478 -13.11 -13.44 -1.30
CA SER A 478 -11.94 -13.32 -0.43
C SER A 478 -11.57 -11.86 -0.18
N SER A 479 -10.62 -11.63 0.73
CA SER A 479 -10.07 -10.29 1.00
C SER A 479 -9.42 -9.61 -0.22
N GLN A 480 -9.10 -10.41 -1.25
CA GLN A 480 -8.47 -10.02 -2.52
C GLN A 480 -9.46 -9.98 -3.70
N THR A 481 -10.76 -10.03 -3.43
CA THR A 481 -11.83 -10.00 -4.44
C THR A 481 -12.50 -8.63 -4.49
N ILE A 482 -12.68 -8.07 -5.70
CA ILE A 482 -13.48 -6.87 -5.97
C ILE A 482 -14.71 -7.26 -6.80
N GLN A 483 -15.91 -7.01 -6.27
CA GLN A 483 -17.17 -7.27 -6.97
C GLN A 483 -17.83 -5.95 -7.37
N ALA A 484 -18.13 -5.78 -8.67
CA ALA A 484 -18.78 -4.59 -9.16
C ALA A 484 -20.30 -4.61 -8.91
N HIS A 485 -20.87 -3.42 -8.71
CA HIS A 485 -22.32 -3.14 -8.58
C HIS A 485 -22.98 -3.65 -7.30
N CYS A 486 -23.18 -4.96 -7.16
CA CYS A 486 -23.81 -5.59 -5.99
C CYS A 486 -25.18 -5.01 -5.61
N THR A 487 -25.94 -4.48 -6.58
CA THR A 487 -27.15 -3.68 -6.32
C THR A 487 -28.33 -4.50 -5.80
N PHE A 488 -28.35 -5.79 -6.11
CA PHE A 488 -29.37 -6.73 -5.63
C PHE A 488 -28.98 -7.47 -4.35
N LEU A 489 -27.76 -7.26 -3.83
CA LEU A 489 -27.36 -7.85 -2.55
C LEU A 489 -28.07 -7.18 -1.37
N HIS A 490 -28.51 -7.97 -0.41
CA HIS A 490 -29.19 -7.47 0.78
C HIS A 490 -28.94 -8.34 2.01
N GLY A 491 -29.15 -7.76 3.20
CA GLY A 491 -29.14 -8.49 4.47
C GLY A 491 -27.91 -9.41 4.64
N THR A 492 -28.16 -10.72 4.65
CA THR A 492 -27.16 -11.79 4.83
C THR A 492 -26.11 -11.83 3.73
N GLU A 493 -26.41 -11.38 2.50
CA GLU A 493 -25.44 -11.40 1.40
C GLU A 493 -24.35 -10.33 1.61
N LEU A 494 -24.73 -9.15 2.13
CA LEU A 494 -23.76 -8.12 2.52
C LEU A 494 -22.92 -8.56 3.73
N GLU A 495 -23.51 -9.31 4.66
CA GLU A 495 -22.77 -9.93 5.78
C GLU A 495 -21.75 -10.95 5.28
N LYS A 496 -22.09 -11.75 4.25
CA LYS A 496 -21.12 -12.63 3.58
C LYS A 496 -19.98 -11.83 2.96
N MET A 497 -20.27 -10.77 2.19
CA MET A 497 -19.23 -9.91 1.61
C MET A 497 -18.25 -9.40 2.68
N ALA A 498 -18.76 -8.93 3.83
CA ALA A 498 -17.94 -8.49 4.95
C ALA A 498 -17.13 -9.65 5.57
N THR A 499 -17.75 -10.82 5.75
CA THR A 499 -17.12 -12.01 6.37
C THR A 499 -15.97 -12.55 5.53
N TYR A 500 -16.12 -12.62 4.22
CA TYR A 500 -15.05 -13.02 3.30
C TYR A 500 -14.00 -11.92 3.10
N GLY A 501 -14.31 -10.68 3.49
CA GLY A 501 -13.47 -9.52 3.24
C GLY A 501 -13.51 -9.03 1.78
N SER A 502 -14.45 -9.51 0.97
CA SER A 502 -14.64 -9.07 -0.41
C SER A 502 -15.03 -7.59 -0.45
N SER A 503 -14.49 -6.87 -1.41
CA SER A 503 -14.75 -5.46 -1.63
C SER A 503 -15.83 -5.24 -2.68
N VAL A 504 -16.53 -4.11 -2.60
CA VAL A 504 -17.49 -3.67 -3.63
C VAL A 504 -16.95 -2.45 -4.38
N ALA A 505 -16.99 -2.52 -5.72
CA ALA A 505 -16.86 -1.35 -6.58
C ALA A 505 -18.26 -0.75 -6.82
N HIS A 506 -18.58 0.33 -6.13
CA HIS A 506 -19.85 1.03 -6.30
C HIS A 506 -19.79 1.90 -7.56
N CYS A 507 -20.60 1.56 -8.57
CA CYS A 507 -20.63 2.21 -9.89
C CYS A 507 -21.92 3.00 -10.08
N PRO A 508 -22.15 4.10 -9.34
CA PRO A 508 -23.47 4.74 -9.23
C PRO A 508 -24.02 5.27 -10.56
N LEU A 509 -23.16 5.82 -11.43
CA LEU A 509 -23.61 6.34 -12.72
C LEU A 509 -24.11 5.22 -13.63
N SER A 510 -23.34 4.13 -13.74
CA SER A 510 -23.74 2.96 -14.53
C SER A 510 -25.02 2.32 -13.98
N ASN A 511 -25.10 2.17 -12.64
CA ASN A 511 -26.30 1.63 -12.01
C ASN A 511 -27.56 2.44 -12.33
N CYS A 512 -27.47 3.77 -12.47
CA CYS A 512 -28.62 4.59 -12.88
C CYS A 512 -29.12 4.29 -14.31
N TYR A 513 -28.26 3.78 -15.20
CA TYR A 513 -28.64 3.40 -16.56
C TYR A 513 -29.06 1.94 -16.67
N PHE A 514 -28.35 1.04 -15.99
CA PHE A 514 -28.43 -0.39 -16.25
C PHE A 514 -28.97 -1.24 -15.09
N SER A 515 -29.03 -0.69 -13.88
CA SER A 515 -29.61 -1.38 -12.74
C SER A 515 -30.99 -0.85 -12.39
N GLU A 516 -31.93 -1.74 -12.08
CA GLU A 516 -33.26 -1.35 -11.60
C GLU A 516 -33.25 -0.87 -10.15
N LYS A 517 -32.12 -1.06 -9.43
CA LYS A 517 -31.96 -0.68 -8.03
C LYS A 517 -30.61 -0.01 -7.78
N PRO A 518 -30.57 1.00 -6.92
CA PRO A 518 -29.30 1.54 -6.46
C PRO A 518 -28.64 0.61 -5.44
N PHE A 519 -27.30 0.55 -5.44
CA PHE A 519 -26.53 -0.17 -4.44
C PHE A 519 -26.86 0.31 -3.01
N PRO A 520 -27.13 -0.61 -2.05
CA PRO A 520 -27.38 -0.26 -0.65
C PRO A 520 -26.10 0.14 0.12
N LEU A 521 -25.50 1.26 -0.30
CA LEU A 521 -24.18 1.71 0.16
C LEU A 521 -24.07 1.86 1.68
N ARG A 522 -25.02 2.57 2.32
CA ARG A 522 -24.99 2.79 3.77
C ARG A 522 -25.05 1.46 4.52
N GLU A 523 -25.91 0.56 4.08
CA GLU A 523 -26.10 -0.73 4.69
C GLU A 523 -24.83 -1.60 4.57
N ALA A 524 -24.18 -1.59 3.41
CA ALA A 524 -22.90 -2.27 3.20
C ALA A 524 -21.80 -1.71 4.11
N LEU A 525 -21.64 -0.38 4.16
CA LEU A 525 -20.65 0.28 5.01
C LEU A 525 -20.87 -0.02 6.50
N SER A 526 -22.13 -0.01 6.95
CA SER A 526 -22.48 -0.28 8.36
C SER A 526 -22.23 -1.72 8.78
N ARG A 527 -22.07 -2.63 7.81
CA ARG A 527 -21.72 -4.03 8.02
C ARG A 527 -20.22 -4.31 7.89
N GLY A 528 -19.41 -3.28 7.64
CA GLY A 528 -17.96 -3.41 7.47
C GLY A 528 -17.54 -3.92 6.09
N VAL A 529 -18.42 -3.91 5.09
CA VAL A 529 -18.03 -4.20 3.70
C VAL A 529 -17.06 -3.10 3.24
N LYS A 530 -15.91 -3.48 2.68
CA LYS A 530 -15.00 -2.53 2.04
C LYS A 530 -15.64 -2.04 0.75
N VAL A 531 -15.80 -0.74 0.60
CA VAL A 531 -16.39 -0.14 -0.60
C VAL A 531 -15.49 0.95 -1.14
N GLY A 532 -15.29 0.95 -2.46
CA GLY A 532 -14.73 2.09 -3.21
C GLY A 532 -15.63 2.44 -4.38
N LEU A 533 -15.22 3.43 -5.18
CA LEU A 533 -15.99 3.89 -6.33
C LEU A 533 -15.44 3.30 -7.64
N GLY A 534 -16.33 2.98 -8.56
CA GLY A 534 -16.01 2.62 -9.94
C GLY A 534 -16.58 3.63 -10.93
N THR A 535 -15.90 3.85 -12.05
CA THR A 535 -16.47 4.61 -13.18
C THR A 535 -17.36 3.73 -14.05
N ASP A 536 -17.01 2.45 -14.17
CA ASP A 536 -17.63 1.46 -15.04
C ASP A 536 -17.76 1.95 -16.48
N ILE A 537 -16.67 2.47 -17.06
CA ILE A 537 -16.68 2.80 -18.48
C ILE A 537 -16.96 1.49 -19.26
N ALA A 538 -17.90 1.43 -20.20
CA ALA A 538 -18.69 2.55 -20.74
C ALA A 538 -20.12 2.65 -20.19
N GLY A 539 -20.52 1.76 -19.27
CA GLY A 539 -21.84 1.78 -18.64
C GLY A 539 -22.10 3.10 -17.91
N GLY A 540 -21.10 3.57 -17.16
CA GLY A 540 -20.94 4.96 -16.77
C GLY A 540 -20.17 5.72 -17.85
N TYR A 541 -20.73 6.82 -18.36
CA TYR A 541 -20.07 7.60 -19.42
C TYR A 541 -18.94 8.52 -18.94
N SER A 542 -18.69 8.64 -17.63
CA SER A 542 -17.71 9.58 -17.07
C SER A 542 -16.48 8.85 -16.55
N VAL A 543 -15.29 9.24 -17.02
CA VAL A 543 -13.99 8.67 -16.58
C VAL A 543 -13.48 9.31 -15.27
N ASP A 544 -14.17 10.33 -14.77
CA ASP A 544 -13.74 11.11 -13.61
C ASP A 544 -14.43 10.59 -12.34
N ILE A 545 -13.65 10.12 -11.36
CA ILE A 545 -14.15 9.68 -10.05
C ILE A 545 -14.87 10.81 -9.29
N MET A 546 -14.60 12.08 -9.61
CA MET A 546 -15.41 13.19 -9.08
C MET A 546 -16.89 13.07 -9.47
N ASN A 547 -17.19 12.55 -10.66
CA ASN A 547 -18.55 12.23 -11.05
C ASN A 547 -19.11 11.10 -10.18
N SER A 548 -18.39 9.98 -10.04
CA SER A 548 -18.82 8.85 -9.21
C SER A 548 -19.08 9.27 -7.75
N MET A 549 -18.26 10.16 -7.16
CA MET A 549 -18.51 10.72 -5.83
C MET A 549 -19.85 11.45 -5.74
N ARG A 550 -20.12 12.35 -6.70
CA ARG A 550 -21.35 13.15 -6.74
C ARG A 550 -22.58 12.28 -6.97
N GLN A 551 -22.47 11.26 -7.82
CA GLN A 551 -23.55 10.32 -8.08
C GLN A 551 -23.82 9.42 -6.86
N ALA A 552 -22.79 8.92 -6.17
CA ALA A 552 -22.97 8.14 -4.94
C ALA A 552 -23.74 8.92 -3.87
N VAL A 553 -23.38 10.20 -3.65
CA VAL A 553 -24.13 11.08 -2.74
C VAL A 553 -25.56 11.29 -3.23
N SER A 554 -25.77 11.64 -4.50
CA SER A 554 -27.09 11.91 -5.06
C SER A 554 -28.03 10.71 -4.95
N VAL A 555 -27.54 9.53 -5.34
CA VAL A 555 -28.27 8.26 -5.25
C VAL A 555 -28.62 7.92 -3.80
N SER A 556 -27.66 8.04 -2.87
CA SER A 556 -27.92 7.75 -1.45
C SER A 556 -28.99 8.69 -0.84
N ARG A 557 -29.04 9.95 -1.26
CA ARG A 557 -30.05 10.93 -0.81
C ARG A 557 -31.43 10.62 -1.38
N MET A 558 -31.49 10.20 -2.65
CA MET A 558 -32.76 9.75 -3.25
C MET A 558 -33.31 8.50 -2.54
N ARG A 559 -32.44 7.55 -2.18
CA ARG A 559 -32.82 6.37 -1.38
C ARG A 559 -33.38 6.77 -0.02
N GLU A 560 -32.72 7.72 0.67
CA GLU A 560 -33.18 8.24 1.95
C GLU A 560 -34.54 8.96 1.83
N GLY A 561 -34.74 9.72 0.75
CA GLY A 561 -36.02 10.35 0.44
C GLY A 561 -37.14 9.32 0.26
N LEU A 562 -36.90 8.26 -0.53
CA LEU A 562 -37.85 7.17 -0.72
C LEU A 562 -38.19 6.47 0.61
N ARG A 563 -37.17 6.12 1.40
CA ARG A 563 -37.36 5.51 2.73
C ARG A 563 -38.23 6.38 3.64
N THR A 564 -38.04 7.70 3.60
CA THR A 564 -38.82 8.66 4.40
C THR A 564 -40.28 8.67 3.98
N VAL A 565 -40.56 8.73 2.66
CA VAL A 565 -41.91 8.70 2.12
C VAL A 565 -42.62 7.36 2.44
N GLU A 566 -41.92 6.24 2.30
CA GLU A 566 -42.48 4.91 2.62
C GLU A 566 -42.81 4.77 4.12
N ALA A 567 -41.95 5.27 5.01
CA ALA A 567 -42.20 5.27 6.44
C ALA A 567 -43.43 6.11 6.82
N GLU A 568 -43.61 7.27 6.18
CA GLU A 568 -44.79 8.13 6.37
C GLU A 568 -46.09 7.44 5.93
N ILE A 569 -46.09 6.84 4.73
CA ILE A 569 -47.26 6.09 4.21
C ILE A 569 -47.57 4.89 5.11
N GLY A 570 -46.55 4.20 5.62
CA GLY A 570 -46.66 3.07 6.52
C GLY A 570 -47.08 3.42 7.96
N GLY A 571 -47.29 4.71 8.27
CA GLY A 571 -47.65 5.17 9.62
C GLY A 571 -46.54 5.01 10.66
N VAL A 572 -45.29 4.87 10.21
CA VAL A 572 -44.10 4.74 11.07
C VAL A 572 -43.55 6.13 11.36
N SER A 573 -43.33 6.47 12.63
CA SER A 573 -42.77 7.76 13.02
C SER A 573 -41.35 7.94 12.45
N GLN A 574 -41.08 9.10 11.84
CA GLN A 574 -39.74 9.51 11.34
C GLN A 574 -38.63 9.43 12.41
N HIS A 575 -38.98 9.38 13.71
CA HIS A 575 -38.04 9.35 14.83
C HIS A 575 -37.69 7.95 15.35
N GLN A 576 -38.07 6.86 14.68
CA GLN A 576 -37.46 5.57 14.99
C GLN A 576 -35.99 5.66 14.57
N GLY A 577 -35.05 5.60 15.52
CA GLY A 577 -33.61 5.88 15.39
C GLY A 577 -32.81 5.00 14.41
N HIS A 578 -33.27 4.91 13.17
CA HIS A 578 -32.61 4.26 12.05
C HIS A 578 -31.51 5.19 11.54
N GLN A 579 -30.37 4.59 11.21
CA GLN A 579 -29.27 5.30 10.57
C GLN A 579 -29.70 5.81 9.19
N PRO A 580 -29.46 7.10 8.85
CA PRO A 580 -29.80 7.64 7.54
C PRO A 580 -29.08 6.90 6.40
N LEU A 581 -29.81 6.59 5.32
CA LEU A 581 -29.23 5.92 4.14
C LEU A 581 -28.31 6.83 3.33
N SER A 582 -28.45 8.15 3.49
CA SER A 582 -27.62 9.13 2.81
C SER A 582 -26.16 9.09 3.30
N ILE A 583 -25.24 9.25 2.37
CA ILE A 583 -23.83 9.59 2.67
C ILE A 583 -23.58 11.08 2.36
N ASN A 584 -22.54 11.66 2.96
CA ASN A 584 -22.09 13.02 2.66
C ASN A 584 -20.85 13.05 1.74
N TRP A 585 -20.40 14.24 1.37
CA TRP A 585 -19.28 14.44 0.45
C TRP A 585 -17.93 13.97 1.02
N LYS A 586 -17.73 14.03 2.35
CA LYS A 586 -16.50 13.56 3.02
C LYS A 586 -16.41 12.03 2.99
N GLU A 587 -17.55 11.37 3.22
CA GLU A 587 -17.67 9.92 3.04
C GLU A 587 -17.38 9.54 1.58
N ALA A 588 -17.95 10.24 0.60
CA ALA A 588 -17.66 9.99 -0.82
C ALA A 588 -16.17 10.22 -1.17
N LEU A 589 -15.54 11.27 -0.63
CA LEU A 589 -14.11 11.52 -0.81
C LEU A 589 -13.24 10.43 -0.19
N TYR A 590 -13.64 9.88 0.97
CA TYR A 590 -13.00 8.70 1.56
C TYR A 590 -13.11 7.50 0.61
N LEU A 591 -14.31 7.18 0.10
CA LEU A 591 -14.52 6.07 -0.83
C LEU A 591 -13.72 6.22 -2.13
N ALA A 592 -13.51 7.45 -2.60
CA ALA A 592 -12.70 7.77 -3.78
C ALA A 592 -11.19 7.68 -3.54
N THR A 593 -10.73 7.70 -2.28
CA THR A 593 -9.30 7.76 -1.91
C THR A 593 -8.94 6.60 -0.98
N ARG A 594 -8.83 6.84 0.34
CA ARG A 594 -8.40 5.84 1.32
C ARG A 594 -9.29 4.59 1.34
N GLY A 595 -10.61 4.76 1.31
CA GLY A 595 -11.57 3.66 1.27
C GLY A 595 -11.41 2.82 0.00
N GLY A 596 -11.26 3.47 -1.15
CA GLY A 596 -10.98 2.80 -2.41
C GLY A 596 -9.65 2.05 -2.41
N ALA A 597 -8.58 2.66 -1.90
CA ALA A 597 -7.27 2.03 -1.75
C ALA A 597 -7.34 0.77 -0.87
N LEU A 598 -8.03 0.83 0.28
CA LEU A 598 -8.21 -0.33 1.16
C LEU A 598 -9.08 -1.41 0.51
N ALA A 599 -10.11 -1.02 -0.25
CA ALA A 599 -10.94 -1.94 -1.01
C ALA A 599 -10.16 -2.64 -2.15
N MET A 600 -9.16 -1.97 -2.71
CA MET A 600 -8.21 -2.50 -3.69
C MET A 600 -7.05 -3.29 -3.06
N ASP A 601 -6.99 -3.41 -1.74
CA ASP A 601 -5.88 -4.01 -1.00
C ASP A 601 -4.52 -3.30 -1.24
N LEU A 602 -4.57 -1.97 -1.22
CA LEU A 602 -3.43 -1.06 -1.36
C LEU A 602 -3.26 -0.20 -0.09
N PRO A 603 -2.87 -0.79 1.06
CA PRO A 603 -2.86 -0.09 2.36
C PRO A 603 -1.81 1.01 2.46
N LYS A 604 -0.86 1.08 1.53
CA LYS A 604 0.24 2.06 1.51
C LYS A 604 -0.09 3.32 0.68
N ILE A 605 -1.36 3.56 0.32
CA ILE A 605 -1.78 4.78 -0.40
C ILE A 605 -3.11 5.33 0.15
N GLY A 606 -3.54 6.47 -0.38
CA GLY A 606 -4.85 7.06 -0.08
C GLY A 606 -4.88 8.00 1.12
N SER A 607 -3.75 8.19 1.82
CA SER A 607 -3.57 9.24 2.83
C SER A 607 -2.12 9.74 2.86
N PHE A 608 -1.88 10.85 3.56
CA PHE A 608 -0.55 11.43 3.75
C PHE A 608 0.03 10.98 5.10
N GLU A 609 0.55 9.75 5.14
CA GLU A 609 1.10 9.14 6.35
C GLU A 609 2.50 8.58 6.06
N VAL A 610 3.39 8.63 7.06
CA VAL A 610 4.75 8.08 6.96
C VAL A 610 4.69 6.60 6.55
N GLY A 611 5.51 6.22 5.59
CA GLY A 611 5.56 4.87 5.01
C GLY A 611 4.59 4.63 3.85
N GLN A 612 3.64 5.53 3.59
CA GLN A 612 2.80 5.46 2.39
C GLN A 612 3.53 5.99 1.16
N ALA A 613 3.16 5.51 -0.03
CA ALA A 613 3.63 6.09 -1.28
C ALA A 613 3.00 7.48 -1.48
N PHE A 614 3.77 8.42 -2.01
CA PHE A 614 3.27 9.75 -2.33
C PHE A 614 2.46 9.71 -3.64
N ASP A 615 1.23 9.21 -3.51
CA ASP A 615 0.20 9.15 -4.55
C ASP A 615 -0.74 10.34 -4.34
N ALA A 616 -0.41 11.48 -4.96
CA ALA A 616 -1.05 12.77 -4.71
C ALA A 616 -1.49 13.48 -5.99
N GLN A 617 -2.43 14.41 -5.88
CA GLN A 617 -2.76 15.39 -6.90
C GLN A 617 -2.83 16.77 -6.25
N SER A 618 -2.45 17.82 -6.97
CA SER A 618 -2.58 19.19 -6.49
C SER A 618 -3.74 19.90 -7.18
N ILE A 619 -4.56 20.56 -6.37
CA ILE A 619 -5.80 21.22 -6.75
C ILE A 619 -5.67 22.70 -6.44
N SER A 620 -5.91 23.56 -7.42
CA SER A 620 -6.05 25.00 -7.26
C SER A 620 -7.52 25.39 -7.34
N VAL A 621 -7.99 26.11 -6.31
CA VAL A 621 -9.33 26.68 -6.24
C VAL A 621 -9.33 28.17 -6.57
N TYR A 622 -8.21 28.86 -6.33
CA TYR A 622 -8.00 30.25 -6.73
C TYR A 622 -6.52 30.56 -6.95
N THR A 623 -6.24 31.55 -7.80
CA THR A 623 -4.89 32.02 -8.12
C THR A 623 -4.40 33.09 -7.13
N ALA A 624 -3.11 33.43 -7.16
CA ALA A 624 -2.51 34.34 -6.18
C ALA A 624 -3.12 35.77 -6.18
N ASP A 625 -3.77 36.19 -7.26
CA ASP A 625 -4.52 37.44 -7.37
C ASP A 625 -5.96 37.35 -6.79
N GLY A 626 -6.35 36.19 -6.26
CA GLY A 626 -7.67 35.93 -5.71
C GLY A 626 -8.72 35.49 -6.73
N THR A 627 -8.35 35.31 -8.01
CA THR A 627 -9.29 34.86 -9.05
C THR A 627 -9.60 33.38 -8.90
N GLY A 628 -10.88 33.02 -8.94
CA GLY A 628 -11.32 31.63 -8.86
C GLY A 628 -10.92 30.79 -10.08
N VAL A 629 -10.66 29.49 -9.86
CA VAL A 629 -10.24 28.56 -10.93
C VAL A 629 -11.41 27.67 -11.36
N GLY A 630 -11.60 27.55 -12.68
CA GLY A 630 -12.64 26.68 -13.24
C GLY A 630 -14.03 27.31 -13.11
N ALA A 631 -14.94 26.61 -12.42
CA ALA A 631 -16.29 27.09 -12.11
C ALA A 631 -16.45 27.61 -10.68
N ILE A 632 -15.35 27.75 -9.94
CA ILE A 632 -15.36 28.20 -8.55
C ILE A 632 -15.12 29.71 -8.53
N ASP A 633 -16.06 30.46 -7.96
CA ASP A 633 -15.92 31.90 -7.73
C ASP A 633 -15.48 32.21 -6.30
N ILE A 634 -14.61 33.21 -6.16
CA ILE A 634 -14.12 33.75 -4.88
C ILE A 634 -14.57 35.21 -4.77
N PHE A 635 -15.24 35.54 -3.68
CA PHE A 635 -15.77 36.89 -3.42
C PHE A 635 -14.95 37.66 -2.39
N ASP A 636 -14.46 36.97 -1.36
CA ASP A 636 -13.61 37.51 -0.30
C ASP A 636 -12.28 36.75 -0.29
N ASN A 637 -11.20 37.39 0.18
CA ASN A 637 -9.93 36.70 0.35
C ASN A 637 -10.05 35.65 1.48
N PRO A 638 -9.99 34.34 1.17
CA PRO A 638 -10.24 33.30 2.16
C PRO A 638 -9.05 33.08 3.11
N GLY A 639 -7.87 33.66 2.83
CA GLY A 639 -6.68 33.51 3.66
C GLY A 639 -6.09 32.09 3.69
N GLY A 640 -6.41 31.28 2.68
CA GLY A 640 -5.96 29.90 2.52
C GLY A 640 -7.12 28.91 2.30
N ILE A 641 -6.78 27.63 2.22
CA ILE A 641 -7.76 26.56 2.03
C ILE A 641 -8.59 26.32 3.30
N THR A 642 -9.91 26.28 3.11
CA THR A 642 -10.92 25.97 4.15
C THR A 642 -11.71 24.74 3.75
N GLU A 643 -12.43 24.14 4.71
CA GLU A 643 -13.34 23.02 4.42
C GLU A 643 -14.41 23.42 3.39
N GLU A 644 -14.96 24.64 3.48
CA GLU A 644 -15.93 25.15 2.52
C GLU A 644 -15.36 25.21 1.10
N LEU A 645 -14.09 25.61 0.92
CA LEU A 645 -13.45 25.64 -0.39
C LEU A 645 -13.19 24.23 -0.94
N VAL A 646 -12.83 23.28 -0.06
CA VAL A 646 -12.72 21.87 -0.43
C VAL A 646 -14.08 21.31 -0.87
N GLU A 647 -15.15 21.62 -0.15
CA GLU A 647 -16.52 21.23 -0.53
C GLU A 647 -16.95 21.88 -1.85
N LYS A 648 -16.67 23.18 -2.06
CA LYS A 648 -16.93 23.87 -3.33
C LYS A 648 -16.20 23.22 -4.48
N TRP A 649 -14.93 22.85 -4.30
CA TRP A 649 -14.20 22.06 -5.29
C TRP A 649 -14.82 20.67 -5.50
N TRP A 650 -15.19 19.97 -4.44
CA TRP A 650 -15.86 18.68 -4.57
C TRP A 650 -17.15 18.81 -5.39
N CYS A 651 -17.95 19.86 -5.18
CA CYS A 651 -19.20 20.13 -5.90
C CYS A 651 -19.01 20.59 -7.36
N MET A 652 -18.09 21.54 -7.60
CA MET A 652 -18.02 22.29 -8.86
C MET A 652 -16.70 22.13 -9.61
N GLY A 653 -15.68 21.58 -8.96
CA GLY A 653 -14.35 21.41 -9.54
C GLY A 653 -14.33 20.44 -10.72
N ASP A 654 -13.35 20.63 -11.58
CA ASP A 654 -13.09 19.77 -12.74
C ASP A 654 -11.58 19.72 -13.06
N GLY A 655 -11.24 19.16 -14.22
CA GLY A 655 -9.85 19.01 -14.67
C GLY A 655 -9.03 20.31 -14.74
N ARG A 656 -9.65 21.49 -14.81
CA ARG A 656 -8.96 22.80 -14.81
C ARG A 656 -8.38 23.16 -13.45
N ASN A 657 -8.97 22.63 -12.37
CA ASN A 657 -8.46 22.83 -11.02
C ASN A 657 -7.20 22.00 -10.75
N ARG A 658 -6.95 20.94 -11.51
CA ARG A 658 -5.85 20.00 -11.26
C ARG A 658 -4.55 20.46 -11.91
N LEU A 659 -3.57 20.81 -11.09
CA LEU A 659 -2.27 21.31 -11.56
C LEU A 659 -1.30 20.18 -11.90
N SER A 660 -1.25 19.13 -11.07
CA SER A 660 -0.25 18.06 -11.19
C SER A 660 -0.71 16.79 -10.51
N VAL A 661 -0.11 15.66 -10.90
CA VAL A 661 -0.37 14.33 -10.32
C VAL A 661 0.95 13.61 -10.09
N TRP A 662 1.04 12.93 -8.94
CA TRP A 662 2.16 12.11 -8.52
C TRP A 662 1.66 10.70 -8.23
N VAL A 663 2.41 9.70 -8.68
CA VAL A 663 2.26 8.29 -8.31
C VAL A 663 3.63 7.78 -7.94
N GLN A 664 3.73 7.13 -6.79
CA GLN A 664 4.97 6.65 -6.21
C GLN A 664 6.03 7.77 -6.14
N GLY A 665 5.63 8.97 -5.70
CA GLY A 665 6.49 10.16 -5.62
C GLY A 665 6.93 10.76 -6.96
N LYS A 666 6.71 10.07 -8.08
CA LYS A 666 7.05 10.57 -9.41
C LYS A 666 5.91 11.43 -9.96
N ARG A 667 6.25 12.63 -10.42
CA ARG A 667 5.28 13.47 -11.15
C ARG A 667 4.97 12.84 -12.51
N VAL A 668 3.70 12.51 -12.73
CA VAL A 668 3.17 11.87 -13.95
C VAL A 668 2.27 12.82 -14.75
N ARG A 669 1.94 13.99 -14.19
CA ARG A 669 1.24 15.10 -14.85
C ARG A 669 1.71 16.46 -14.33
#